data_AF-A0A172ZET7-F1
#
_entry.id   AF-A0A172ZET7-F1
#
_cell.length_a   1.000
_cell.length_b   1.000
_cell.length_c   1.000
_cell.angle_alpha   90.00
_cell.angle_beta   90.00
_cell.angle_gamma   90.00
#
_symmetry.space_group_name_H-M   'P 1'
#
loop_
_entity.id
_entity.type
_entity.pdbx_description
1 polymer ?
#
loop_
_entity_poly.entity_id
_entity_poly.type
_entity_poly.pdbx_seq_one_letter_code
_entity_poly.pdbx_strand_id
1 'polypeptide(L)'
;MNLNKSVNLLEIQTSIGSIYLQGKPYHPAVETLQLHREKGQWVDAHLKCTSLTSDIEVQSVQVFSPVEGELVAWSAGADVLPCFYEQQNYEFVYERAEDTSLPVTFYHDNQYLREAVTPKGKRLLSGMLNFRNEVGFTELELRSNGQRLLLIELEIFPSKLDYKQDYVALLHEVNEQVYNLSFDFLKRTYQSVSLRDSEHQSLSEFFSIISHLFGQMEKAMERISIQPHHQMNREQELRNAALVKKASRRNTTYLARHPQHLEKLQRPSLERENGQGIGSRHLNEQLQADPSRRGALSINGEDYRPLRLLDTVKHLSYDTAENRMLRWMLERILSRLHRLRDQYAQLNRPQNYRSRTYDEQFVRRVDGMISRMERMLSANWLQQLSPMRSMSLSLVMQMAPGYREMYRYYLTLLKGLSIQSDLLRLSMKEISELYEYWCFLKLNELLSRKYQLVRQNVIRLNHSGLFVTLDRGQRSRMEYVNPRSGETFVLYYNSAPDRQGTPTLPQRPDNVLSLRKVDAGQEKEYSFIFDAKYKLNVAEEGSAYRASYGQPGPQEEDINTMHRYRDAIVHGVNEQDSSVFDPVTAIEQGAAEEESKTPFYNKDKAEHDPGAATADLGEDTISLRIRYERSMYGAYVLFPYGNEEEYRQHHFYKSVRRINVGALPFLPNATTLVEEFLDELIQDSPEKAYERSTTPRGTEEYYANKLVTRNMIVGSVRGPEQVELALTHGFYHVPLKNFTNSQVITQLEYVAMYQSKRKFGPLGQAGIHYYGRITGWQIMQRRDITEIPSDERRDDQLYVKFTVERWQERNEPITLGGQGIYTLLYTSKYIFDRAHELAELRLESEEDLRQWREKRRQGQVKVVLDNEYVDLAQRVIDVSVEE
;
A
#
# COMPACT_ATOMS: atom_id res chain seq x y z
N MET A 1 14.82 -35.86 -28.41
CA MET A 1 14.72 -36.78 -27.26
C MET A 1 13.29 -36.78 -26.76
N ASN A 2 12.77 -37.90 -26.25
CA ASN A 2 11.39 -37.99 -25.77
C ASN A 2 11.26 -37.14 -24.47
N LEU A 3 10.81 -35.88 -24.60
CA LEU A 3 10.81 -34.82 -23.56
C LEU A 3 9.95 -35.13 -22.31
N ASN A 4 9.32 -36.30 -22.24
CA ASN A 4 8.26 -36.59 -21.27
C ASN A 4 8.47 -37.82 -20.38
N LYS A 5 9.63 -38.49 -20.46
CA LYS A 5 9.92 -39.63 -19.58
C LYS A 5 10.52 -39.18 -18.25
N SER A 6 10.01 -39.76 -17.16
CA SER A 6 10.62 -39.62 -15.84
C SER A 6 11.97 -40.34 -15.84
N VAL A 7 13.01 -39.69 -15.31
CA VAL A 7 14.37 -40.23 -15.17
C VAL A 7 14.89 -39.95 -13.76
N ASN A 8 15.97 -40.61 -13.36
CA ASN A 8 16.70 -40.27 -12.15
C ASN A 8 17.44 -38.94 -12.38
N LEU A 9 17.15 -37.94 -11.56
CA LEU A 9 17.74 -36.59 -11.64
C LEU A 9 18.91 -36.42 -10.67
N LEU A 10 18.82 -37.04 -9.50
CA LEU A 10 19.86 -37.03 -8.48
C LEU A 10 19.89 -38.40 -7.79
N GLU A 11 21.08 -38.95 -7.67
CA GLU A 11 21.36 -40.16 -6.91
C GLU A 11 22.49 -39.89 -5.92
N ILE A 12 22.26 -40.13 -4.63
CA ILE A 12 23.26 -39.95 -3.57
C ILE A 12 23.41 -41.26 -2.83
N GLN A 13 24.61 -41.82 -2.85
CA GLN A 13 24.98 -43.02 -2.09
C GLN A 13 25.66 -42.60 -0.79
N THR A 14 25.18 -43.11 0.35
CA THR A 14 25.72 -42.80 1.67
C THR A 14 25.92 -44.07 2.49
N SER A 15 26.71 -43.99 3.57
CA SER A 15 26.92 -45.10 4.51
C SER A 15 25.62 -45.62 5.17
N ILE A 16 24.56 -44.80 5.23
CA ILE A 16 23.29 -45.17 5.86
C ILE A 16 22.18 -45.57 4.86
N GLY A 17 22.43 -45.43 3.56
CA GLY A 17 21.44 -45.72 2.51
C GLY A 17 21.59 -44.87 1.25
N SER A 18 20.68 -45.06 0.31
CA SER A 18 20.67 -44.42 -1.01
C SER A 18 19.49 -43.46 -1.13
N ILE A 19 19.72 -42.30 -1.74
CA ILE A 19 18.68 -41.28 -1.99
C ILE A 19 18.54 -41.12 -3.50
N TYR A 20 17.30 -41.13 -3.98
CA TYR A 20 16.94 -40.91 -5.38
C TYR A 20 15.91 -39.78 -5.47
N LEU A 21 16.15 -38.83 -6.37
CA LEU A 21 15.13 -37.90 -6.86
C LEU A 21 14.84 -38.24 -8.31
N GLN A 22 13.59 -38.58 -8.59
CA GLN A 22 13.14 -38.95 -9.93
C GLN A 22 12.10 -37.95 -10.43
N GLY A 23 12.15 -37.63 -11.71
CA GLY A 23 11.19 -36.72 -12.32
C GLY A 23 11.50 -36.45 -13.78
N LYS A 24 10.73 -35.55 -14.39
CA LYS A 24 11.05 -35.07 -15.73
C LYS A 24 12.22 -34.07 -15.61
N PRO A 25 13.25 -34.16 -16.47
CA PRO A 25 14.37 -33.22 -16.46
C PRO A 25 14.03 -31.88 -17.12
N TYR A 26 13.01 -31.86 -17.98
CA TYR A 26 12.59 -30.71 -18.77
C TYR A 26 11.18 -30.28 -18.39
N HIS A 27 10.94 -28.96 -18.36
CA HIS A 27 9.60 -28.40 -18.25
C HIS A 27 9.14 -27.88 -19.62
N PRO A 28 7.95 -28.27 -20.14
CA PRO A 28 7.50 -27.91 -21.50
C PRO A 28 7.58 -26.41 -21.79
N ALA A 29 7.03 -25.58 -20.90
CA ALA A 29 7.04 -24.13 -21.06
C ALA A 29 8.47 -23.53 -21.06
N VAL A 30 9.38 -24.07 -20.24
CA VAL A 30 10.76 -23.58 -20.13
C VAL A 30 11.55 -23.94 -21.38
N GLU A 31 11.30 -25.11 -21.97
CA GLU A 31 11.89 -25.51 -23.26
C GLU A 31 11.37 -24.65 -24.42
N THR A 32 10.05 -24.45 -24.52
CA THR A 32 9.45 -23.66 -25.58
C THR A 32 9.94 -22.21 -25.58
N LEU A 33 10.08 -21.62 -24.39
CA LEU A 33 10.52 -20.23 -24.20
C LEU A 33 12.04 -20.09 -23.98
N GLN A 34 12.77 -21.19 -23.89
CA GLN A 34 14.21 -21.24 -23.58
C GLN A 34 14.62 -20.49 -22.30
N LEU A 35 13.78 -20.49 -21.26
CA LEU A 35 14.00 -19.73 -20.00
C LEU A 35 15.21 -20.19 -19.17
N HIS A 36 15.74 -21.38 -19.46
CA HIS A 36 16.94 -21.93 -18.83
C HIS A 36 18.21 -21.62 -19.64
N ARG A 37 18.13 -20.76 -20.66
CA ARG A 37 19.25 -20.39 -21.53
C ARG A 37 19.44 -18.88 -21.58
N GLU A 38 20.68 -18.46 -21.43
CA GLU A 38 21.07 -17.07 -21.64
C GLU A 38 21.90 -16.99 -22.94
N LYS A 39 21.44 -16.20 -23.91
CA LYS A 39 22.08 -16.07 -25.24
C LYS A 39 22.36 -17.42 -25.93
N GLY A 40 21.47 -18.40 -25.70
CA GLY A 40 21.56 -19.75 -26.26
C GLY A 40 22.48 -20.73 -25.51
N GLN A 41 23.11 -20.31 -24.41
CA GLN A 41 23.92 -21.18 -23.53
C GLN A 41 23.14 -21.57 -22.28
N TRP A 42 23.38 -22.78 -21.77
CA TRP A 42 22.75 -23.24 -20.54
C TRP A 42 23.16 -22.40 -19.34
N VAL A 43 22.19 -22.18 -18.47
CA VAL A 43 22.35 -21.46 -17.22
C VAL A 43 22.79 -22.43 -16.13
N ASP A 44 23.83 -22.09 -15.36
CA ASP A 44 24.23 -22.91 -14.20
C ASP A 44 23.17 -22.92 -13.09
N ALA A 45 23.00 -24.07 -12.46
CA ALA A 45 22.17 -24.34 -11.30
C ALA A 45 23.01 -24.84 -10.11
N HIS A 46 22.51 -24.60 -8.89
CA HIS A 46 23.17 -25.03 -7.67
C HIS A 46 22.74 -26.42 -7.19
N LEU A 47 23.73 -27.20 -6.76
CA LEU A 47 23.56 -28.42 -5.97
C LEU A 47 24.60 -28.43 -4.86
N LYS A 48 24.17 -28.78 -3.66
CA LYS A 48 25.08 -29.08 -2.56
C LYS A 48 24.59 -30.28 -1.78
N CYS A 49 25.52 -31.20 -1.50
CA CYS A 49 25.27 -32.32 -0.60
C CYS A 49 26.31 -32.25 0.51
N THR A 50 25.87 -32.12 1.76
CA THR A 50 26.76 -31.97 2.92
C THR A 50 26.34 -32.91 4.03
N SER A 51 27.28 -33.76 4.45
CA SER A 51 27.18 -34.49 5.71
C SER A 51 27.39 -33.52 6.88
N LEU A 52 26.47 -33.55 7.85
CA LEU A 52 26.51 -32.68 9.04
C LEU A 52 27.00 -33.40 10.29
N THR A 53 27.19 -34.72 10.22
CA THR A 53 27.63 -35.56 11.34
C THR A 53 28.69 -36.56 10.88
N SER A 54 29.55 -36.99 11.79
CA SER A 54 30.50 -38.09 11.53
C SER A 54 29.82 -39.44 11.29
N ASP A 55 28.51 -39.54 11.59
CA ASP A 55 27.74 -40.78 11.49
C ASP A 55 27.30 -41.10 10.05
N ILE A 56 27.42 -40.14 9.12
CA ILE A 56 27.09 -40.32 7.72
C ILE A 56 28.25 -39.89 6.81
N GLU A 57 28.63 -40.79 5.91
CA GLU A 57 29.61 -40.52 4.86
C GLU A 57 28.92 -40.57 3.50
N VAL A 58 29.15 -39.54 2.67
CA VAL A 58 28.65 -39.50 1.29
C VAL A 58 29.69 -40.19 0.40
N GLN A 59 29.30 -41.32 -0.19
CA GLN A 59 30.19 -42.18 -0.99
C GLN A 59 30.25 -41.72 -2.44
N SER A 60 29.10 -41.35 -3.02
CA SER A 60 29.02 -40.80 -4.38
C SER A 60 27.76 -39.97 -4.55
N VAL A 61 27.83 -39.02 -5.50
CA VAL A 61 26.70 -38.22 -5.95
C VAL A 61 26.69 -38.25 -7.47
N GLN A 62 25.55 -38.57 -8.07
CA GLN A 62 25.35 -38.55 -9.52
C GLN A 62 24.18 -37.63 -9.85
N VAL A 63 24.34 -36.83 -10.90
CA VAL A 63 23.36 -35.81 -11.31
C VAL A 63 23.07 -35.98 -12.79
N PHE A 64 21.82 -35.82 -13.18
CA PHE A 64 21.43 -35.89 -14.58
C PHE A 64 21.96 -34.67 -15.35
N SER A 65 22.65 -34.93 -16.46
CA SER A 65 23.10 -33.89 -17.40
C SER A 65 22.13 -33.78 -18.57
N PRO A 66 21.38 -32.68 -18.73
CA PRO A 66 20.57 -32.39 -19.91
C PRO A 66 21.33 -32.44 -21.24
N VAL A 67 22.64 -32.16 -21.22
CA VAL A 67 23.49 -32.15 -22.42
C VAL A 67 23.87 -33.58 -22.82
N GLU A 68 24.23 -34.42 -21.86
CA GLU A 68 24.67 -35.81 -22.12
C GLU A 68 23.49 -36.81 -22.15
N GLY A 69 22.37 -36.47 -21.51
CA GLY A 69 21.17 -37.30 -21.45
C GLY A 69 21.26 -38.46 -20.47
N GLU A 70 22.27 -38.48 -19.60
CA GLU A 70 22.54 -39.52 -18.61
C GLU A 70 23.01 -38.95 -17.26
N LEU A 71 23.12 -39.83 -16.25
CA LEU A 71 23.65 -39.50 -14.92
C LEU A 71 25.17 -39.39 -14.99
N VAL A 72 25.70 -38.25 -14.54
CA VAL A 72 27.14 -37.96 -14.50
C VAL A 72 27.59 -37.84 -13.05
N ALA A 73 28.79 -38.33 -12.74
CA ALA A 73 29.38 -38.18 -11.41
C ALA A 73 29.59 -36.70 -11.07
N TRP A 74 29.04 -36.26 -9.94
CA TRP A 74 29.18 -34.89 -9.45
C TRP A 74 30.26 -34.79 -8.36
N SER A 75 31.01 -33.69 -8.39
CA SER A 75 32.02 -33.38 -7.39
C SER A 75 31.66 -32.10 -6.64
N ALA A 76 32.00 -32.03 -5.36
CA ALA A 76 31.61 -30.93 -4.49
C ALA A 76 32.09 -29.58 -5.03
N GLY A 77 31.14 -28.68 -5.32
CA GLY A 77 31.40 -27.33 -5.84
C GLY A 77 31.39 -27.21 -7.37
N ALA A 78 31.13 -28.30 -8.11
CA ALA A 78 30.87 -28.23 -9.54
C ALA A 78 29.44 -27.72 -9.82
N ASP A 79 29.31 -26.85 -10.83
CA ASP A 79 28.02 -26.35 -11.29
C ASP A 79 27.22 -27.50 -11.95
N VAL A 80 25.90 -27.49 -11.75
CA VAL A 80 24.97 -28.43 -12.40
C VAL A 80 24.05 -27.68 -13.35
N LEU A 81 23.28 -28.41 -14.15
CA LEU A 81 22.30 -27.82 -15.08
C LEU A 81 20.87 -27.85 -14.49
N PRO A 82 19.97 -26.96 -14.92
CA PRO A 82 18.64 -26.83 -14.34
C PRO A 82 17.75 -28.04 -14.67
N CYS A 83 17.33 -28.76 -13.64
CA CYS A 83 16.46 -29.94 -13.75
C CYS A 83 15.21 -29.87 -12.84
N PHE A 84 15.18 -28.93 -11.90
CA PHE A 84 14.13 -28.81 -10.88
C PHE A 84 13.30 -27.54 -11.09
N TYR A 85 11.98 -27.67 -11.18
CA TYR A 85 11.05 -26.61 -11.52
C TYR A 85 9.85 -26.57 -10.55
N GLU A 86 9.36 -25.35 -10.25
CA GLU A 86 8.36 -25.07 -9.21
C GLU A 86 7.09 -25.96 -9.27
N GLN A 87 6.44 -26.09 -10.43
CA GLN A 87 5.12 -26.71 -10.59
C GLN A 87 5.21 -28.12 -11.19
N GLN A 88 6.30 -28.82 -10.89
CA GLN A 88 6.56 -30.16 -11.37
C GLN A 88 6.66 -31.15 -10.21
N ASN A 89 6.19 -32.38 -10.43
CA ASN A 89 6.26 -33.43 -9.42
C ASN A 89 7.61 -34.15 -9.52
N TYR A 90 8.26 -34.31 -8.37
CA TYR A 90 9.50 -35.07 -8.21
C TYR A 90 9.29 -36.14 -7.15
N GLU A 91 9.58 -37.40 -7.48
CA GLU A 91 9.53 -38.48 -6.52
C GLU A 91 10.83 -38.51 -5.71
N PHE A 92 10.72 -38.29 -4.41
CA PHE A 92 11.81 -38.50 -3.46
C PHE A 92 11.73 -39.91 -2.91
N VAL A 93 12.85 -40.62 -2.94
CA VAL A 93 13.01 -41.96 -2.38
C VAL A 93 14.28 -42.01 -1.56
N TYR A 94 14.18 -42.45 -0.31
CA TYR A 94 15.32 -42.84 0.50
C TYR A 94 15.19 -44.31 0.90
N GLU A 95 16.16 -45.11 0.49
CA GLU A 95 16.27 -46.52 0.82
C GLU A 95 17.38 -46.73 1.85
N ARG A 96 17.02 -47.26 3.02
CA ARG A 96 17.97 -47.52 4.10
C ARG A 96 18.84 -48.74 3.79
N ALA A 97 20.14 -48.63 4.08
CA ALA A 97 21.10 -49.74 3.97
C ALA A 97 20.75 -50.91 4.93
N GLU A 98 21.13 -52.15 4.56
CA GLU A 98 20.87 -53.35 5.38
C GLU A 98 21.53 -53.32 6.75
N ASP A 99 22.72 -52.73 6.82
CA ASP A 99 23.58 -52.77 8.00
C ASP A 99 23.29 -51.64 9.01
N THR A 100 22.31 -50.78 8.73
CA THR A 100 22.01 -49.59 9.54
C THR A 100 20.67 -49.71 10.28
N SER A 101 20.71 -49.51 11.61
CA SER A 101 19.52 -49.45 12.48
C SER A 101 19.07 -48.02 12.84
N LEU A 102 19.77 -47.00 12.34
CA LEU A 102 19.46 -45.59 12.59
C LEU A 102 18.05 -45.24 12.08
N PRO A 103 17.19 -44.63 12.92
CA PRO A 103 15.89 -44.14 12.49
C PRO A 103 16.08 -42.84 11.71
N VAL A 104 15.73 -42.84 10.43
CA VAL A 104 15.83 -41.66 9.55
C VAL A 104 14.44 -41.11 9.28
N THR A 105 14.33 -39.79 9.33
CA THR A 105 13.12 -39.01 9.05
C THR A 105 13.45 -37.89 8.08
N PHE A 106 12.49 -37.55 7.22
CA PHE A 106 12.61 -36.43 6.29
C PHE A 106 12.13 -35.14 6.94
N TYR A 107 12.85 -34.03 6.72
CA TYR A 107 12.46 -32.71 7.17
C TYR A 107 12.63 -31.68 6.06
N HIS A 108 11.68 -30.76 5.99
CA HIS A 108 11.71 -29.57 5.15
C HIS A 108 11.01 -28.43 5.88
N ASP A 109 11.39 -27.17 5.66
CA ASP A 109 10.77 -26.01 6.31
C ASP A 109 9.30 -25.83 5.93
N ASN A 110 8.96 -26.06 4.66
CA ASN A 110 7.58 -26.14 4.19
C ASN A 110 6.89 -27.42 4.70
N GLN A 111 5.79 -27.23 5.44
CA GLN A 111 4.98 -28.31 5.99
C GLN A 111 4.40 -29.23 4.90
N TYR A 112 3.97 -28.69 3.76
CA TYR A 112 3.41 -29.50 2.67
C TYR A 112 4.43 -30.48 2.09
N LEU A 113 5.67 -30.04 1.87
CA LEU A 113 6.76 -30.90 1.38
C LEU A 113 7.17 -31.91 2.44
N ARG A 114 7.19 -31.51 3.72
CA ARG A 114 7.50 -32.40 4.84
C ARG A 114 6.49 -33.54 4.97
N GLU A 115 5.20 -33.24 4.84
CA GLU A 115 4.11 -34.22 4.96
C GLU A 115 3.98 -35.10 3.70
N ALA A 116 4.50 -34.64 2.55
CA ALA A 116 4.47 -35.42 1.32
C ALA A 116 5.35 -36.67 1.36
N VAL A 117 6.45 -36.65 2.12
CA VAL A 117 7.37 -37.79 2.28
C VAL A 117 6.94 -38.64 3.46
N THR A 118 6.56 -39.88 3.18
CA THR A 118 6.03 -40.81 4.18
C THR A 118 6.85 -42.10 4.25
N PRO A 119 6.97 -42.72 5.44
CA PRO A 119 7.59 -44.03 5.55
C PRO A 119 6.72 -45.10 4.90
N LYS A 120 7.30 -45.85 3.96
CA LYS A 120 6.71 -47.02 3.31
C LYS A 120 7.37 -48.27 3.89
N GLY A 121 6.93 -48.67 5.09
CA GLY A 121 7.55 -49.75 5.86
C GLY A 121 8.76 -49.28 6.67
N LYS A 122 9.67 -50.21 7.01
CA LYS A 122 10.80 -49.93 7.93
C LYS A 122 12.08 -49.42 7.24
N ARG A 123 12.14 -49.49 5.91
CA ARG A 123 13.38 -49.30 5.14
C ARG A 123 13.29 -48.22 4.07
N LEU A 124 12.09 -47.72 3.76
CA LEU A 124 11.85 -46.82 2.64
C LEU A 124 11.12 -45.57 3.12
N LEU A 125 11.63 -44.39 2.76
CA LEU A 125 10.88 -43.14 2.80
C LEU A 125 10.58 -42.77 1.34
N SER A 126 9.32 -42.45 1.03
CA SER A 126 8.95 -42.05 -0.33
C SER A 126 7.82 -41.03 -0.32
N GLY A 127 7.87 -40.09 -1.27
CA GLY A 127 6.86 -39.05 -1.43
C GLY A 127 7.01 -38.27 -2.73
N MET A 128 5.91 -37.63 -3.15
CA MET A 128 5.90 -36.75 -4.32
C MET A 128 6.09 -35.30 -3.84
N LEU A 129 7.26 -34.73 -4.12
CA LEU A 129 7.59 -33.34 -3.87
C LEU A 129 7.05 -32.47 -5.01
N ASN A 130 6.29 -31.44 -4.66
CA ASN A 130 5.86 -30.40 -5.59
C ASN A 130 6.08 -29.04 -4.90
N PHE A 131 7.01 -28.26 -5.45
CA PHE A 131 7.49 -27.01 -4.85
C PHE A 131 6.48 -25.85 -5.02
N ARG A 132 5.46 -26.03 -5.87
CA ARG A 132 4.37 -25.10 -6.19
C ARG A 132 4.83 -23.71 -6.61
N ASN A 133 5.07 -22.82 -5.66
CA ASN A 133 5.47 -21.42 -5.86
C ASN A 133 6.81 -21.09 -5.18
N GLU A 134 7.50 -22.10 -4.61
CA GLU A 134 8.83 -21.97 -4.03
C GLU A 134 9.87 -22.04 -5.15
N VAL A 135 10.47 -20.89 -5.45
CA VAL A 135 11.52 -20.70 -6.46
C VAL A 135 12.80 -20.25 -5.75
N GLY A 136 13.95 -20.74 -6.21
CA GLY A 136 15.25 -20.54 -5.58
C GLY A 136 15.71 -21.74 -4.76
N PHE A 137 16.55 -21.51 -3.77
CA PHE A 137 17.17 -22.59 -2.98
C PHE A 137 16.17 -23.30 -2.06
N THR A 138 16.17 -24.62 -2.10
CA THR A 138 15.42 -25.50 -1.19
C THR A 138 16.38 -26.43 -0.45
N GLU A 139 16.16 -26.61 0.85
CA GLU A 139 16.95 -27.49 1.71
C GLU A 139 16.16 -28.76 2.07
N LEU A 140 16.56 -29.91 1.50
CA LEU A 140 16.03 -31.21 1.87
C LEU A 140 16.92 -31.81 2.98
N GLU A 141 16.31 -32.18 4.10
CA GLU A 141 17.06 -32.69 5.25
C GLU A 141 16.68 -34.11 5.64
N LEU A 142 17.70 -34.92 5.95
CA LEU A 142 17.52 -36.16 6.68
C LEU A 142 17.91 -35.96 8.14
N ARG A 143 17.01 -36.34 9.05
CA ARG A 143 17.18 -36.21 10.50
C ARG A 143 17.03 -37.56 11.21
N SER A 144 17.77 -37.75 12.29
CA SER A 144 17.57 -38.86 13.22
C SER A 144 17.44 -38.34 14.64
N ASN A 145 16.38 -38.73 15.35
CA ASN A 145 16.09 -38.28 16.72
C ASN A 145 16.18 -36.75 16.92
N GLY A 146 15.86 -35.96 15.88
CA GLY A 146 15.93 -34.50 15.90
C GLY A 146 17.28 -33.90 15.48
N GLN A 147 18.34 -34.69 15.35
CA GLN A 147 19.65 -34.26 14.85
C GLN A 147 19.70 -34.29 13.31
N ARG A 148 20.24 -33.24 12.68
CA ARG A 148 20.43 -33.16 11.21
C ARG A 148 21.60 -34.06 10.81
N LEU A 149 21.36 -35.02 9.91
CA LEU A 149 22.38 -35.95 9.40
C LEU A 149 22.94 -35.47 8.06
N LEU A 150 22.05 -35.28 7.09
CA LEU A 150 22.40 -34.89 5.72
C LEU A 150 21.59 -33.67 5.31
N LEU A 151 22.24 -32.74 4.63
CA LEU A 151 21.63 -31.60 3.96
C LEU A 151 21.86 -31.69 2.45
N ILE A 152 20.78 -31.64 1.68
CA ILE A 152 20.80 -31.52 0.23
C ILE A 152 20.17 -30.18 -0.14
N GLU A 153 20.95 -29.30 -0.74
CA GLU A 153 20.51 -28.00 -1.26
C GLU A 153 20.32 -28.12 -2.76
N LEU A 154 19.13 -27.74 -3.25
CA LEU A 154 18.78 -27.74 -4.67
C LEU A 154 18.28 -26.35 -5.06
N GLU A 155 18.45 -25.99 -6.33
CA GLU A 155 17.88 -24.77 -6.88
C GLU A 155 16.64 -25.09 -7.74
N ILE A 156 15.51 -24.47 -7.39
CA ILE A 156 14.23 -24.62 -8.07
C ILE A 156 14.00 -23.45 -9.02
N PHE A 157 13.78 -23.74 -10.29
CA PHE A 157 13.61 -22.74 -11.34
C PHE A 157 12.12 -22.40 -11.59
N PRO A 158 11.80 -21.13 -11.87
CA PRO A 158 10.48 -20.71 -12.30
C PRO A 158 10.17 -21.29 -13.69
N SER A 159 8.89 -21.60 -13.93
CA SER A 159 8.48 -22.25 -15.18
C SER A 159 8.03 -21.27 -16.28
N LYS A 160 7.87 -19.98 -15.94
CA LYS A 160 7.17 -18.95 -16.74
C LYS A 160 7.94 -17.62 -16.84
N LEU A 161 9.13 -17.56 -16.25
CA LEU A 161 9.93 -16.35 -16.09
C LEU A 161 11.41 -16.72 -16.27
N ASP A 162 12.22 -15.82 -16.82
CA ASP A 162 13.67 -16.00 -16.77
C ASP A 162 14.15 -15.84 -15.32
N TYR A 163 14.86 -16.85 -14.83
CA TYR A 163 15.30 -16.87 -13.43
C TYR A 163 16.48 -15.92 -13.16
N LYS A 164 17.47 -15.81 -14.06
CA LYS A 164 18.66 -15.00 -13.80
C LYS A 164 18.46 -13.54 -14.12
N GLN A 165 17.63 -13.23 -15.11
CA GLN A 165 17.37 -11.88 -15.56
C GLN A 165 16.12 -11.31 -14.88
N ASP A 166 14.95 -11.88 -15.16
CA ASP A 166 13.69 -11.25 -14.77
C ASP A 166 13.36 -11.48 -13.29
N TYR A 167 13.50 -12.69 -12.76
CA TYR A 167 13.21 -12.98 -11.35
C TYR A 167 14.10 -12.19 -10.40
N VAL A 168 15.41 -12.17 -10.66
CA VAL A 168 16.37 -11.41 -9.85
C VAL A 168 16.12 -9.92 -9.95
N ALA A 169 15.86 -9.39 -11.16
CA ALA A 169 15.55 -7.97 -11.34
C ALA A 169 14.27 -7.58 -10.62
N LEU A 170 13.22 -8.40 -10.72
CA LEU A 170 11.94 -8.20 -10.05
C LEU A 170 12.14 -8.13 -8.53
N LEU A 171 12.86 -9.11 -7.96
CA LEU A 171 13.19 -9.13 -6.53
C LEU A 171 13.99 -7.91 -6.10
N HIS A 172 14.96 -7.48 -6.91
CA HIS A 172 15.76 -6.28 -6.65
C HIS A 172 14.89 -5.02 -6.65
N GLU A 173 14.06 -4.83 -7.68
CA GLU A 173 13.18 -3.67 -7.81
C GLU A 173 12.13 -3.58 -6.70
N VAL A 174 11.50 -4.70 -6.32
CA VAL A 174 10.57 -4.74 -5.17
C VAL A 174 11.27 -4.31 -3.90
N ASN A 175 12.47 -4.84 -3.64
CA ASN A 175 13.23 -4.48 -2.46
C ASN A 175 13.54 -2.98 -2.43
N GLU A 176 14.12 -2.43 -3.50
CA GLU A 176 14.43 -1.00 -3.62
C GLU A 176 13.19 -0.12 -3.36
N GLN A 177 12.05 -0.44 -3.96
CA GLN A 177 10.82 0.34 -3.78
C GLN A 177 10.27 0.23 -2.34
N VAL A 178 10.27 -0.95 -1.72
CA VAL A 178 9.83 -1.10 -0.33
C VAL A 178 10.79 -0.38 0.63
N TYR A 179 12.08 -0.33 0.33
CA TYR A 179 13.05 0.49 1.08
C TYR A 179 12.70 1.98 1.01
N ASN A 180 12.44 2.51 -0.19
CA ASN A 180 12.06 3.92 -0.38
C ASN A 180 10.77 4.28 0.36
N LEU A 181 9.75 3.44 0.25
CA LEU A 181 8.49 3.59 0.99
C LEU A 181 8.71 3.59 2.51
N SER A 182 9.57 2.70 3.00
CA SER A 182 9.93 2.60 4.43
C SER A 182 10.73 3.81 4.92
N PHE A 183 11.60 4.35 4.07
CA PHE A 183 12.39 5.54 4.33
C PHE A 183 11.50 6.78 4.48
N ASP A 184 10.60 7.01 3.52
CA ASP A 184 9.65 8.13 3.57
C ASP A 184 8.79 8.09 4.83
N PHE A 185 8.37 6.88 5.25
CA PHE A 185 7.68 6.68 6.52
C PHE A 185 8.52 7.12 7.73
N LEU A 186 9.79 6.71 7.78
CA LEU A 186 10.70 7.11 8.85
C LEU A 186 10.91 8.64 8.81
N LYS A 187 11.22 9.23 7.65
CA LYS A 187 11.42 10.67 7.49
C LYS A 187 10.24 11.51 8.00
N ARG A 188 9.00 11.13 7.64
CA ARG A 188 7.76 11.80 8.14
C ARG A 188 7.60 11.70 9.65
N THR A 189 7.98 10.56 10.24
CA THR A 189 7.95 10.36 11.69
C THR A 189 9.05 11.13 12.42
N TYR A 190 10.13 11.52 11.72
CA TYR A 190 11.32 12.15 12.28
C TYR A 190 11.57 13.59 11.79
N GLN A 191 10.54 14.44 11.66
CA GLN A 191 10.66 15.87 11.34
C GLN A 191 11.67 16.69 12.21
N SER A 192 12.34 16.08 13.19
CA SER A 192 13.42 16.66 14.00
C SER A 192 14.85 16.26 13.60
N VAL A 193 15.05 15.43 12.56
CA VAL A 193 16.39 15.08 12.06
C VAL A 193 16.59 15.77 10.71
N SER A 194 17.38 16.85 10.68
CA SER A 194 17.81 17.50 9.44
C SER A 194 18.75 16.58 8.66
N LEU A 195 18.17 15.68 7.87
CA LEU A 195 18.89 14.93 6.84
C LEU A 195 18.77 15.72 5.54
N ARG A 196 19.90 15.91 4.84
CA ARG A 196 19.94 16.62 3.56
C ARG A 196 19.09 15.86 2.54
N ASP A 197 18.30 16.60 1.78
CA ASP A 197 17.56 16.08 0.63
C ASP A 197 18.54 15.77 -0.51
N SER A 198 18.78 14.49 -0.77
CA SER A 198 19.39 13.97 -2.00
C SER A 198 18.31 13.25 -2.81
N GLU A 199 18.34 13.43 -4.13
CA GLU A 199 17.27 12.97 -5.02
C GLU A 199 17.21 11.45 -5.26
N HIS A 200 18.17 10.64 -4.78
CA HIS A 200 18.19 9.18 -4.98
C HIS A 200 18.39 8.43 -3.65
N GLN A 201 17.29 7.88 -3.13
CA GLN A 201 17.21 7.15 -1.87
C GLN A 201 17.85 5.76 -2.03
N SER A 202 18.89 5.44 -1.24
CA SER A 202 19.59 4.15 -1.32
C SER A 202 19.67 3.44 0.03
N LEU A 203 19.88 2.11 0.01
CA LEU A 203 20.24 1.28 1.17
C LEU A 203 21.33 1.90 2.06
N SER A 204 22.28 2.62 1.45
CA SER A 204 23.38 3.28 2.15
C SER A 204 22.93 4.48 3.00
N GLU A 205 21.90 5.21 2.56
CA GLU A 205 21.33 6.33 3.32
C GLU A 205 20.48 5.83 4.48
N PHE A 206 19.63 4.81 4.27
CA PHE A 206 18.92 4.14 5.36
C PHE A 206 19.89 3.63 6.44
N PHE A 207 20.98 2.99 6.01
CA PHE A 207 22.01 2.52 6.93
C PHE A 207 22.76 3.67 7.62
N SER A 208 22.95 4.80 6.93
CA SER A 208 23.51 6.01 7.52
C SER A 208 22.60 6.57 8.63
N ILE A 209 21.27 6.52 8.44
CA ILE A 209 20.30 6.90 9.47
C ILE A 209 20.38 5.94 10.66
N ILE A 210 20.33 4.63 10.43
CA ILE A 210 20.42 3.63 11.50
C ILE A 210 21.76 3.78 12.25
N SER A 211 22.87 3.96 11.53
CA SER A 211 24.19 4.20 12.12
C SER A 211 24.24 5.48 12.96
N HIS A 212 23.63 6.55 12.47
CA HIS A 212 23.52 7.80 13.22
C HIS A 212 22.71 7.60 14.50
N LEU A 213 21.58 6.92 14.42
CA LEU A 213 20.73 6.61 15.59
C LEU A 213 21.48 5.76 16.62
N PHE A 214 22.25 4.76 16.19
CA PHE A 214 23.13 4.00 17.07
C PHE A 214 24.16 4.89 17.76
N GLY A 215 24.79 5.82 17.04
CA GLY A 215 25.74 6.78 17.62
C GLY A 215 25.08 7.73 18.64
N GLN A 216 23.83 8.14 18.42
CA GLN A 216 23.09 8.94 19.40
C GLN A 216 22.68 8.11 20.62
N MET A 217 22.34 6.84 20.43
CA MET A 217 22.03 5.91 21.51
C MET A 217 23.28 5.67 22.39
N GLU A 218 24.46 5.52 21.80
CA GLU A 218 25.72 5.39 22.51
C GLU A 218 25.99 6.62 23.39
N LYS A 219 25.84 7.83 22.85
CA LYS A 219 25.97 9.08 23.62
C LYS A 219 24.96 9.18 24.77
N ALA A 220 23.73 8.69 24.57
CA ALA A 220 22.73 8.67 25.63
C ALA A 220 23.12 7.65 26.72
N MET A 221 23.66 6.50 26.33
CA MET A 221 24.17 5.48 27.25
C MET A 221 25.38 5.95 28.06
N GLU A 222 26.29 6.70 27.46
CA GLU A 222 27.41 7.34 28.15
C GLU A 222 26.92 8.28 29.25
N ARG A 223 25.92 9.12 28.97
CA ARG A 223 25.32 10.01 29.96
C ARG A 223 24.70 9.26 31.14
N ILE A 224 23.99 8.16 30.86
CA ILE A 224 23.44 7.29 31.90
C ILE A 224 24.55 6.66 32.72
N SER A 225 25.64 6.22 32.08
CA SER A 225 26.75 5.55 32.74
C SER A 225 27.51 6.46 33.72
N ILE A 226 27.51 7.77 33.50
CA ILE A 226 28.10 8.75 34.42
C ILE A 226 27.32 8.80 35.74
N GLN A 227 25.99 8.76 35.67
CA GLN A 227 25.13 8.81 36.85
C GLN A 227 23.90 7.92 36.68
N PRO A 228 24.04 6.59 36.88
CA PRO A 228 22.93 5.67 36.73
C PRO A 228 21.86 5.95 37.80
N HIS A 229 20.60 5.79 37.43
CA HIS A 229 19.49 5.87 38.36
C HIS A 229 19.70 4.86 39.50
N HIS A 230 19.60 5.33 40.73
CA HIS A 230 19.94 4.54 41.91
C HIS A 230 18.87 4.73 42.98
N GLN A 231 18.64 3.68 43.75
CA GLN A 231 17.78 3.69 44.92
C GLN A 231 18.60 3.46 46.18
N MET A 232 18.13 4.00 47.30
CA MET A 232 18.78 3.83 48.59
C MET A 232 18.17 2.63 49.33
N ASN A 233 18.93 1.54 49.43
CA ASN A 233 18.52 0.37 50.17
C ASN A 233 18.94 0.50 51.64
N ARG A 234 18.12 -0.06 52.54
CA ARG A 234 18.39 -0.10 53.98
C ARG A 234 18.47 -1.55 54.42
N GLU A 235 19.65 -2.00 54.79
CA GLU A 235 19.88 -3.33 55.35
C GLU A 235 20.10 -3.27 56.85
N GLN A 236 19.70 -4.34 57.53
CA GLN A 236 19.92 -4.51 58.97
C GLN A 236 21.10 -5.46 59.15
N GLU A 237 22.17 -4.99 59.76
CA GLU A 237 23.35 -5.79 60.03
C GLU A 237 23.54 -5.93 61.54
N LEU A 238 23.80 -7.14 62.03
CA LEU A 238 24.10 -7.36 63.44
C LEU A 238 25.55 -6.97 63.73
N ARG A 239 25.74 -5.90 64.49
CA ARG A 239 27.07 -5.39 64.86
C ARG A 239 27.28 -5.44 66.36
N ASN A 240 28.54 -5.36 66.78
CA ASN A 240 28.84 -5.13 68.20
C ASN A 240 28.14 -3.84 68.65
N ALA A 241 27.50 -3.87 69.82
CA ALA A 241 26.74 -2.73 70.34
C ALA A 241 27.56 -1.44 70.39
N ALA A 242 28.87 -1.52 70.62
CA ALA A 242 29.79 -0.38 70.63
C ALA A 242 30.00 0.27 69.23
N LEU A 243 29.73 -0.46 68.15
CA LEU A 243 29.93 -0.02 66.77
C LEU A 243 28.63 0.44 66.08
N VAL A 244 27.48 0.36 66.77
CA VAL A 244 26.18 0.72 66.21
C VAL A 244 26.00 2.22 66.19
N LYS A 245 25.83 2.80 64.99
CA LYS A 245 25.64 4.24 64.83
C LYS A 245 24.20 4.69 65.10
N LYS A 246 23.21 3.86 64.76
CA LYS A 246 21.79 4.21 64.95
C LYS A 246 20.94 3.01 65.35
N ALA A 247 20.71 2.86 66.65
CA ALA A 247 19.83 1.82 67.18
C ALA A 247 18.36 2.14 66.85
N SER A 248 17.61 1.16 66.33
CA SER A 248 16.19 1.28 66.04
C SER A 248 15.32 0.59 67.10
N ARG A 249 14.02 0.92 67.16
CA ARG A 249 13.06 0.23 68.05
C ARG A 249 12.95 -1.27 67.80
N ARG A 250 13.42 -1.78 66.66
CA ARG A 250 13.48 -3.22 66.39
C ARG A 250 14.54 -3.94 67.23
N ASN A 251 15.54 -3.23 67.75
CA ASN A 251 16.55 -3.81 68.63
C ASN A 251 15.97 -4.32 69.95
N THR A 252 14.92 -3.70 70.48
CA THR A 252 14.28 -4.19 71.70
C THR A 252 13.59 -5.53 71.46
N THR A 253 12.88 -5.68 70.34
CA THR A 253 12.27 -6.97 69.94
C THR A 253 13.32 -8.03 69.62
N TYR A 254 14.43 -7.64 68.99
CA TYR A 254 15.52 -8.54 68.67
C TYR A 254 16.21 -9.08 69.95
N LEU A 255 16.55 -8.19 70.89
CA LEU A 255 17.17 -8.56 72.17
C LEU A 255 16.26 -9.39 73.06
N ALA A 256 14.95 -9.11 73.06
CA ALA A 256 13.97 -9.93 73.78
C ALA A 256 13.94 -11.39 73.30
N ARG A 257 14.20 -11.62 72.00
CA ARG A 257 14.25 -12.96 71.40
C ARG A 257 15.63 -13.62 71.47
N HIS A 258 16.69 -12.86 71.77
CA HIS A 258 18.07 -13.36 71.82
C HIS A 258 18.78 -12.91 73.11
N PRO A 259 18.39 -13.45 74.29
CA PRO A 259 18.95 -13.06 75.58
C PRO A 259 20.46 -13.31 75.70
N GLN A 260 21.01 -14.23 74.90
CA GLN A 260 22.46 -14.51 74.79
C GLN A 260 23.30 -13.30 74.33
N HIS A 261 22.67 -12.26 73.79
CA HIS A 261 23.33 -11.01 73.42
C HIS A 261 23.21 -9.94 74.51
N LEU A 262 22.76 -10.32 75.71
CA LEU A 262 22.74 -9.50 76.92
C LEU A 262 23.74 -10.07 77.93
N GLU A 263 24.55 -9.19 78.50
CA GLU A 263 25.49 -9.55 79.56
C GLU A 263 25.06 -8.87 80.87
N LYS A 264 24.97 -9.66 81.94
CA LYS A 264 24.55 -9.19 83.25
C LYS A 264 25.65 -8.31 83.88
N LEU A 265 25.30 -7.11 84.31
CA LEU A 265 26.22 -6.21 85.02
C LEU A 265 26.28 -6.62 86.50
N GLN A 266 27.48 -6.92 87.01
CA GLN A 266 27.65 -7.20 88.43
C GLN A 266 27.44 -5.91 89.25
N ARG A 267 26.65 -6.00 90.32
CA ARG A 267 26.49 -4.90 91.29
C ARG A 267 27.73 -4.85 92.19
N PRO A 268 28.36 -3.69 92.41
CA PRO A 268 29.50 -3.61 93.33
C PRO A 268 29.04 -3.91 94.77
N SER A 269 29.73 -4.82 95.44
CA SER A 269 29.56 -5.13 96.87
C SER A 269 30.10 -3.96 97.71
N LEU A 270 29.24 -3.26 98.44
CA LEU A 270 29.64 -2.26 99.42
C LEU A 270 29.67 -2.92 100.82
N GLU A 271 30.86 -3.15 101.36
CA GLU A 271 31.04 -3.55 102.77
C GLU A 271 30.63 -2.39 103.69
N ARG A 272 29.93 -2.72 104.77
CA ARG A 272 29.36 -1.76 105.73
C ARG A 272 30.41 -1.38 106.78
N GLU A 273 30.94 -0.17 106.73
CA GLU A 273 31.59 0.46 107.89
C GLU A 273 30.75 1.64 108.41
N ASN A 274 30.39 1.54 109.70
CA ASN A 274 29.92 2.59 110.59
C ASN A 274 28.56 3.27 110.31
N GLY A 275 27.49 2.59 110.74
CA GLY A 275 26.57 3.17 111.74
C GLY A 275 25.75 4.42 111.44
N GLN A 276 25.69 4.92 110.20
CA GLN A 276 24.73 5.95 109.79
C GLN A 276 24.08 5.57 108.45
N GLY A 277 22.76 5.40 108.47
CA GLY A 277 21.98 4.96 107.31
C GLY A 277 21.95 6.02 106.21
N ILE A 278 22.69 5.78 105.12
CA ILE A 278 22.55 6.53 103.87
C ILE A 278 21.32 5.99 103.12
N GLY A 279 20.31 6.85 102.95
CA GLY A 279 19.03 6.49 102.33
C GLY A 279 19.13 6.11 100.85
N SER A 280 18.29 5.16 100.43
CA SER A 280 18.25 4.57 99.08
C SER A 280 18.12 5.55 97.90
N ARG A 281 17.82 6.84 98.13
CA ARG A 281 17.75 7.86 97.07
C ARG A 281 19.13 8.30 96.58
N HIS A 282 20.11 8.48 97.47
CA HIS A 282 21.46 8.89 97.07
C HIS A 282 22.20 7.78 96.29
N LEU A 283 21.86 6.51 96.55
CA LEU A 283 22.45 5.36 95.85
C LEU A 283 22.04 5.30 94.37
N ASN A 284 20.76 5.60 94.06
CA ASN A 284 20.25 5.55 92.68
C ASN A 284 20.76 6.71 91.80
N GLU A 285 20.97 7.90 92.37
CA GLU A 285 21.57 9.03 91.63
C GLU A 285 23.05 8.78 91.30
N GLN A 286 23.82 8.19 92.21
CA GLN A 286 25.22 7.81 91.93
C GLN A 286 25.34 6.64 90.95
N LEU A 287 24.42 5.67 90.98
CA LEU A 287 24.38 4.54 90.03
C LEU A 287 23.96 4.97 88.60
N GLN A 288 23.18 6.04 88.45
CA GLN A 288 22.80 6.60 87.13
C GLN A 288 23.89 7.51 86.52
N ALA A 289 24.81 8.04 87.34
CA ALA A 289 25.90 8.90 86.89
C ALA A 289 27.15 8.13 86.41
N ASP A 290 27.22 6.81 86.60
CA ASP A 290 28.33 5.96 86.15
C ASP A 290 28.33 5.83 84.60
N PRO A 291 29.37 6.32 83.89
CA PRO A 291 29.48 6.20 82.44
C PRO A 291 29.43 4.75 81.95
N SER A 292 29.84 3.80 82.79
CA SER A 292 29.89 2.36 82.53
C SER A 292 28.49 1.73 82.40
N ARG A 293 27.44 2.43 82.83
CA ARG A 293 26.04 1.98 82.84
C ARG A 293 25.16 2.64 81.77
N ARG A 294 25.73 3.53 80.94
CA ARG A 294 24.99 4.13 79.80
C ARG A 294 24.62 3.05 78.79
N GLY A 295 23.33 2.91 78.51
CA GLY A 295 22.79 1.89 77.59
C GLY A 295 22.49 0.53 78.24
N ALA A 296 22.52 0.44 79.58
CA ALA A 296 22.04 -0.74 80.31
C ALA A 296 20.51 -0.86 80.24
N LEU A 297 20.03 -2.09 80.11
CA LEU A 297 18.62 -2.48 80.12
C LEU A 297 18.31 -3.12 81.47
N SER A 298 17.43 -2.51 82.26
CA SER A 298 17.01 -3.10 83.53
C SER A 298 15.83 -4.04 83.30
N ILE A 299 15.99 -5.32 83.63
CA ILE A 299 14.97 -6.37 83.47
C ILE A 299 14.81 -7.04 84.84
N ASN A 300 13.60 -6.97 85.41
CA ASN A 300 13.28 -7.56 86.72
C ASN A 300 14.24 -7.17 87.86
N GLY A 301 14.73 -5.93 87.85
CA GLY A 301 15.65 -5.39 88.87
C GLY A 301 17.12 -5.75 88.66
N GLU A 302 17.47 -6.45 87.59
CA GLU A 302 18.84 -6.78 87.19
C GLU A 302 19.23 -5.95 85.96
N ASP A 303 20.44 -5.39 85.95
CA ASP A 303 20.92 -4.54 84.86
C ASP A 303 21.72 -5.37 83.84
N TYR A 304 21.39 -5.25 82.56
CA TYR A 304 22.04 -5.96 81.46
C TYR A 304 22.61 -4.99 80.42
N ARG A 305 23.78 -5.29 79.85
CA ARG A 305 24.32 -4.55 78.68
C ARG A 305 24.15 -5.36 77.39
N PRO A 306 23.70 -4.75 76.29
CA PRO A 306 23.67 -5.44 75.00
C PRO A 306 25.09 -5.58 74.43
N LEU A 307 25.44 -6.79 73.99
CA LEU A 307 26.70 -7.11 73.31
C LEU A 307 26.61 -6.89 71.80
N ARG A 308 25.45 -7.16 71.21
CA ARG A 308 25.18 -7.00 69.77
C ARG A 308 23.83 -6.36 69.53
N LEU A 309 23.77 -5.46 68.56
CA LEU A 309 22.58 -4.71 68.16
C LEU A 309 22.49 -4.68 66.63
N LEU A 310 21.27 -4.59 66.09
CA LEU A 310 21.07 -4.34 64.66
C LEU A 310 21.37 -2.87 64.37
N ASP A 311 22.22 -2.64 63.38
CA ASP A 311 22.51 -1.34 62.80
C ASP A 311 21.84 -1.22 61.42
N THR A 312 21.30 -0.05 61.11
CA THR A 312 20.69 0.21 59.80
C THR A 312 21.71 0.84 58.88
N VAL A 313 22.29 0.03 57.99
CA VAL A 313 23.26 0.50 57.00
C VAL A 313 22.52 0.87 55.71
N LYS A 314 22.84 2.04 55.18
CA LYS A 314 22.33 2.51 53.89
C LYS A 314 23.38 2.27 52.82
N HIS A 315 23.02 1.55 51.76
CA HIS A 315 23.87 1.40 50.58
C HIS A 315 23.11 1.84 49.32
N LEU A 316 23.83 2.35 48.34
CA LEU A 316 23.28 2.70 47.03
C LEU A 316 23.14 1.43 46.20
N SER A 317 21.96 1.19 45.65
CA SER A 317 21.69 0.09 44.72
C SER A 317 21.31 0.65 43.36
N TYR A 318 21.99 0.17 42.32
CA TYR A 318 21.68 0.48 40.93
C TYR A 318 20.62 -0.45 40.34
N ASP A 319 20.11 -1.42 41.11
CA ASP A 319 19.13 -2.40 40.67
C ASP A 319 17.70 -1.81 40.68
N THR A 320 17.46 -0.86 39.79
CA THR A 320 16.18 -0.15 39.62
C THR A 320 15.37 -0.70 38.45
N ALA A 321 14.06 -0.49 38.43
CA ALA A 321 13.20 -0.95 37.33
C ALA A 321 13.62 -0.35 35.98
N GLU A 322 14.07 0.91 35.99
CA GLU A 322 14.57 1.64 34.83
C GLU A 322 15.85 1.02 34.28
N ASN A 323 16.81 0.70 35.13
CA ASN A 323 18.08 0.11 34.71
C ASN A 323 17.88 -1.32 34.18
N ARG A 324 16.97 -2.09 34.79
CA ARG A 324 16.57 -3.40 34.28
C ARG A 324 15.91 -3.29 32.90
N MET A 325 15.03 -2.31 32.71
CA MET A 325 14.39 -2.04 31.41
C MET A 325 15.41 -1.58 30.37
N LEU A 326 16.38 -0.74 30.74
CA LEU A 326 17.48 -0.31 29.87
C LEU A 326 18.30 -1.51 29.36
N ARG A 327 18.72 -2.40 30.27
CA ARG A 327 19.43 -3.64 29.92
C ARG A 327 18.60 -4.49 28.96
N TRP A 328 17.33 -4.69 29.26
CA TRP A 328 16.42 -5.47 28.43
C TRP A 328 16.24 -4.87 27.02
N MET A 329 16.15 -3.53 26.90
CA MET A 329 16.06 -2.84 25.62
C MET A 329 17.31 -3.10 24.76
N LEU A 330 18.49 -3.00 25.36
CA LEU A 330 19.78 -3.27 24.70
C LEU A 330 19.91 -4.74 24.27
N GLU A 331 19.58 -5.69 25.15
CA GLU A 331 19.60 -7.13 24.84
C GLU A 331 18.66 -7.48 23.67
N ARG A 332 17.51 -6.82 23.58
CA ARG A 332 16.53 -7.03 22.51
C ARG A 332 16.99 -6.47 21.15
N ILE A 333 17.65 -5.30 21.14
CA ILE A 333 18.27 -4.77 19.92
C ILE A 333 19.41 -5.69 19.48
N LEU A 334 20.28 -6.11 20.40
CA LEU A 334 21.39 -7.02 20.11
C LEU A 334 20.90 -8.34 19.49
N SER A 335 19.88 -8.95 20.09
CA SER A 335 19.24 -10.17 19.56
C SER A 335 18.60 -9.98 18.17
N ARG A 336 18.21 -8.75 17.81
CA ARG A 336 17.70 -8.43 16.46
C ARG A 336 18.83 -8.25 15.46
N LEU A 337 19.93 -7.60 15.87
CA LEU A 337 21.13 -7.46 15.04
C LEU A 337 21.76 -8.81 14.72
N HIS A 338 21.88 -9.72 15.69
CA HIS A 338 22.36 -11.08 15.43
C HIS A 338 21.47 -11.80 14.42
N ARG A 339 20.14 -11.75 14.60
CA ARG A 339 19.20 -12.33 13.64
C ARG A 339 19.36 -11.75 12.24
N LEU A 340 19.47 -10.44 12.12
CA LEU A 340 19.65 -9.75 10.85
C LEU A 340 20.97 -10.15 10.18
N ARG A 341 22.06 -10.20 10.93
CA ARG A 341 23.37 -10.68 10.46
C ARG A 341 23.28 -12.13 10.01
N ASP A 342 22.72 -13.01 10.83
CA ASP A 342 22.64 -14.45 10.55
C ASP A 342 21.74 -14.72 9.33
N GLN A 343 20.62 -14.01 9.21
CA GLN A 343 19.75 -14.06 8.02
C GLN A 343 20.47 -13.55 6.77
N TYR A 344 21.15 -12.40 6.85
CA TYR A 344 21.90 -11.85 5.72
C TYR A 344 23.07 -12.75 5.31
N ALA A 345 23.74 -13.38 6.27
CA ALA A 345 24.83 -14.32 6.03
C ALA A 345 24.32 -15.66 5.44
N GLN A 346 23.14 -16.13 5.86
CA GLN A 346 22.48 -17.30 5.25
C GLN A 346 22.06 -17.00 3.81
N LEU A 347 21.48 -15.83 3.56
CA LEU A 347 20.97 -15.42 2.24
C LEU A 347 22.08 -15.11 1.21
N ASN A 348 23.32 -14.89 1.67
CA ASN A 348 24.43 -14.45 0.83
C ASN A 348 25.73 -15.20 1.13
N ARG A 349 25.67 -16.51 1.45
CA ARG A 349 26.90 -17.30 1.60
C ARG A 349 27.75 -17.19 0.33
N PRO A 350 29.09 -17.11 0.44
CA PRO A 350 30.01 -16.92 -0.69
C PRO A 350 30.03 -18.08 -1.71
N GLN A 351 29.25 -19.14 -1.51
CA GLN A 351 29.03 -20.21 -2.48
C GLN A 351 27.83 -19.96 -3.41
N ASN A 352 27.01 -18.94 -3.15
CA ASN A 352 25.89 -18.54 -3.99
C ASN A 352 26.40 -17.51 -5.01
N TYR A 353 27.23 -17.97 -5.95
CA TYR A 353 27.77 -17.09 -6.98
C TYR A 353 26.71 -16.83 -8.04
N ARG A 354 26.59 -15.54 -8.42
CA ARG A 354 25.81 -14.94 -9.52
C ARG A 354 24.45 -14.35 -9.13
N SER A 355 24.55 -13.10 -8.67
CA SER A 355 23.53 -12.03 -8.62
C SER A 355 22.92 -11.65 -7.26
N ARG A 356 23.69 -11.80 -6.18
CA ARG A 356 23.62 -10.87 -5.04
C ARG A 356 25.00 -10.35 -4.76
N THR A 357 25.21 -9.04 -4.87
CA THR A 357 26.37 -8.37 -4.29
C THR A 357 26.33 -8.63 -2.79
N TYR A 358 27.07 -9.64 -2.32
CA TYR A 358 27.38 -9.80 -0.90
C TYR A 358 28.12 -8.52 -0.49
N ASP A 359 27.40 -7.61 0.16
CA ASP A 359 28.01 -6.39 0.62
C ASP A 359 28.78 -6.73 1.90
N GLU A 360 30.05 -7.10 1.74
CA GLU A 360 30.96 -7.30 2.87
C GLU A 360 30.98 -6.08 3.80
N GLN A 361 30.76 -4.88 3.25
CA GLN A 361 30.71 -3.67 4.06
C GLN A 361 29.47 -3.65 4.94
N PHE A 362 28.32 -4.13 4.44
CA PHE A 362 27.10 -4.26 5.24
C PHE A 362 27.32 -5.16 6.45
N VAL A 363 27.86 -6.36 6.25
CA VAL A 363 28.13 -7.31 7.35
C VAL A 363 29.10 -6.72 8.36
N ARG A 364 30.22 -6.13 7.89
CA ARG A 364 31.20 -5.46 8.77
C ARG A 364 30.58 -4.32 9.57
N ARG A 365 29.68 -3.54 8.98
CA ARG A 365 29.01 -2.44 9.70
C ARG A 365 28.02 -2.96 10.74
N VAL A 366 27.26 -4.03 10.44
CA VAL A 366 26.36 -4.70 11.40
C VAL A 366 27.15 -5.33 12.54
N ASP A 367 28.25 -6.03 12.24
CA ASP A 367 29.16 -6.57 13.26
C ASP A 367 29.74 -5.44 14.13
N GLY A 368 30.11 -4.31 13.53
CA GLY A 368 30.52 -3.13 14.27
C GLY A 368 29.43 -2.54 15.18
N MET A 369 28.13 -2.67 14.83
CA MET A 369 27.02 -2.31 15.72
C MET A 369 26.87 -3.33 16.86
N ILE A 370 26.96 -4.62 16.55
CA ILE A 370 26.91 -5.73 17.52
C ILE A 370 28.00 -5.54 18.59
N SER A 371 29.27 -5.36 18.18
CA SER A 371 30.37 -5.19 19.13
C SER A 371 30.23 -3.95 20.01
N ARG A 372 29.65 -2.85 19.47
CA ARG A 372 29.35 -1.65 20.27
C ARG A 372 28.24 -1.90 21.29
N MET A 373 27.20 -2.64 20.91
CA MET A 373 26.11 -3.03 21.82
C MET A 373 26.59 -3.96 22.94
N GLU A 374 27.42 -4.94 22.61
CA GLU A 374 28.05 -5.84 23.58
C GLU A 374 28.91 -5.06 24.58
N ARG A 375 29.64 -4.05 24.11
CA ARG A 375 30.43 -3.15 24.98
C ARG A 375 29.55 -2.32 25.91
N MET A 376 28.40 -1.82 25.45
CA MET A 376 27.45 -1.12 26.33
C MET A 376 26.90 -2.06 27.40
N LEU A 377 26.58 -3.30 27.04
CA LEU A 377 26.09 -4.33 27.97
C LEU A 377 27.16 -4.86 28.94
N SER A 378 28.45 -4.73 28.61
CA SER A 378 29.55 -5.19 29.47
C SER A 378 29.86 -4.25 30.64
N ALA A 379 29.16 -3.11 30.78
CA ALA A 379 29.36 -2.21 31.92
C ALA A 379 29.06 -2.92 33.26
N ASN A 380 30.01 -2.83 34.21
CA ASN A 380 29.95 -3.55 35.49
C ASN A 380 28.62 -3.37 36.25
N TRP A 381 28.04 -2.17 36.22
CA TRP A 381 26.79 -1.86 36.92
C TRP A 381 25.53 -2.44 36.23
N LEU A 382 25.59 -2.71 34.92
CA LEU A 382 24.50 -3.35 34.15
C LEU A 382 24.49 -4.88 34.35
N GLN A 383 25.67 -5.49 34.47
CA GLN A 383 25.80 -6.95 34.64
C GLN A 383 25.21 -7.45 35.96
N GLN A 384 25.31 -6.64 37.02
CA GLN A 384 24.83 -6.96 38.38
C GLN A 384 23.31 -6.79 38.57
N LEU A 385 22.57 -6.40 37.52
CA LEU A 385 21.13 -6.18 37.59
C LEU A 385 20.33 -7.48 37.55
N SER A 386 19.21 -7.49 38.27
CA SER A 386 18.24 -8.60 38.23
C SER A 386 17.48 -8.63 36.89
N PRO A 387 16.97 -9.80 36.44
CA PRO A 387 16.15 -9.86 35.24
C PRO A 387 14.83 -9.08 35.39
N MET A 388 14.37 -8.51 34.28
CA MET A 388 13.12 -7.74 34.22
C MET A 388 11.91 -8.65 34.42
N ARG A 389 11.02 -8.29 35.38
CA ARG A 389 9.81 -9.07 35.71
C ARG A 389 8.52 -8.53 35.08
N SER A 390 8.45 -7.23 34.80
CA SER A 390 7.29 -6.59 34.15
C SER A 390 7.70 -5.26 33.51
N MET A 391 6.95 -4.81 32.50
CA MET A 391 7.18 -3.54 31.80
C MET A 391 6.21 -2.48 32.31
N SER A 392 6.75 -1.43 32.91
CA SER A 392 6.01 -0.21 33.26
C SER A 392 6.81 1.02 32.85
N LEU A 393 6.15 1.95 32.15
CA LEU A 393 6.74 3.21 31.71
C LEU A 393 6.83 4.17 32.90
N SER A 394 8.01 4.29 33.52
CA SER A 394 8.20 5.17 34.68
C SER A 394 8.45 6.62 34.27
N LEU A 395 8.24 7.55 35.20
CA LEU A 395 8.52 8.98 34.99
C LEU A 395 9.99 9.24 34.64
N VAL A 396 10.90 8.43 35.19
CA VAL A 396 12.33 8.50 34.88
C VAL A 396 12.59 8.12 33.42
N MET A 397 11.93 7.08 32.90
CA MET A 397 12.00 6.74 31.47
C MET A 397 11.39 7.82 30.56
N GLN A 398 10.45 8.62 31.08
CA GLN A 398 9.81 9.68 30.30
C GLN A 398 10.56 11.01 30.35
N MET A 399 11.26 11.32 31.44
CA MET A 399 11.75 12.68 31.72
C MET A 399 13.25 12.76 32.03
N ALA A 400 13.88 11.67 32.51
CA ALA A 400 15.27 11.73 32.92
C ALA A 400 16.22 11.83 31.70
N PRO A 401 17.24 12.72 31.75
CA PRO A 401 18.22 12.87 30.67
C PRO A 401 18.93 11.56 30.38
N GLY A 402 19.02 11.19 29.10
CA GLY A 402 19.60 9.93 28.66
C GLY A 402 18.56 8.81 28.58
N TYR A 403 17.76 8.59 29.63
CA TYR A 403 16.75 7.50 29.65
C TYR A 403 15.62 7.73 28.64
N ARG A 404 15.10 8.96 28.56
CA ARG A 404 14.07 9.33 27.57
C ARG A 404 14.58 9.16 26.15
N GLU A 405 15.79 9.63 25.89
CA GLU A 405 16.45 9.48 24.60
C GLU A 405 16.68 8.01 24.25
N MET A 406 17.16 7.20 25.20
CA MET A 406 17.34 5.75 25.03
C MET A 406 16.03 5.06 24.67
N TYR A 407 14.94 5.37 25.38
CA TYR A 407 13.63 4.79 25.09
C TYR A 407 13.13 5.15 23.68
N ARG A 408 13.30 6.42 23.28
CA ARG A 408 12.96 6.88 21.93
C ARG A 408 13.78 6.17 20.87
N TYR A 409 15.11 6.13 21.03
CA TYR A 409 16.02 5.45 20.08
C TYR A 409 15.75 3.96 20.01
N TYR A 410 15.44 3.31 21.13
CA TYR A 410 15.04 1.91 21.18
C TYR A 410 13.81 1.62 20.31
N LEU A 411 12.73 2.38 20.48
CA LEU A 411 11.51 2.21 19.68
C LEU A 411 11.77 2.45 18.19
N THR A 412 12.59 3.45 17.88
CA THR A 412 13.01 3.79 16.52
C THR A 412 13.83 2.67 15.86
N LEU A 413 14.87 2.18 16.55
CA LEU A 413 15.73 1.11 16.06
C LEU A 413 14.99 -0.21 15.95
N LEU A 414 14.06 -0.48 16.87
CA LEU A 414 13.20 -1.66 16.80
C LEU A 414 12.31 -1.64 15.55
N LYS A 415 11.79 -0.47 15.17
CA LYS A 415 11.06 -0.29 13.90
C LYS A 415 12.00 -0.46 12.70
N GLY A 416 13.14 0.23 12.66
CA GLY A 416 14.09 0.17 11.54
C GLY A 416 14.67 -1.24 11.29
N LEU A 417 15.10 -1.94 12.34
CA LEU A 417 15.68 -3.28 12.23
C LEU A 417 14.63 -4.36 11.91
N SER A 418 13.36 -4.13 12.23
CA SER A 418 12.27 -5.04 11.87
C SER A 418 11.97 -5.05 10.36
N ILE A 419 12.03 -3.87 9.74
CA ILE A 419 11.76 -3.67 8.31
C ILE A 419 12.76 -4.48 7.47
N GLN A 420 14.04 -4.46 7.81
CA GLN A 420 15.06 -5.23 7.10
C GLN A 420 14.90 -6.75 7.27
N SER A 421 14.54 -7.24 8.45
CA SER A 421 14.38 -8.69 8.66
C SER A 421 13.22 -9.30 7.87
N ASP A 422 12.20 -8.51 7.55
CA ASP A 422 11.01 -8.96 6.80
C ASP A 422 11.13 -8.70 5.29
N LEU A 423 11.86 -7.67 4.85
CA LEU A 423 12.29 -7.52 3.45
C LEU A 423 13.07 -8.74 2.95
N LEU A 424 13.97 -9.24 3.80
CA LEU A 424 14.70 -10.49 3.56
C LEU A 424 13.79 -11.74 3.55
N ARG A 425 12.58 -11.66 4.14
CA ARG A 425 11.57 -12.76 4.13
C ARG A 425 10.59 -12.67 2.96
N LEU A 426 10.22 -11.46 2.50
CA LEU A 426 9.42 -11.22 1.29
C LEU A 426 10.07 -11.82 0.04
N SER A 427 11.40 -11.90 0.04
CA SER A 427 12.21 -12.58 -0.98
C SER A 427 11.88 -14.07 -1.22
N MET A 428 11.16 -14.78 -0.34
CA MET A 428 11.39 -16.22 -0.20
C MET A 428 10.18 -17.16 -0.25
N LYS A 429 8.92 -16.72 -0.42
CA LYS A 429 7.81 -17.71 -0.27
C LYS A 429 6.78 -17.86 -1.39
N GLU A 430 6.44 -16.83 -2.17
CA GLU A 430 5.50 -17.03 -3.28
C GLU A 430 5.80 -16.10 -4.48
N ILE A 431 6.32 -16.66 -5.58
CA ILE A 431 6.65 -15.92 -6.81
C ILE A 431 5.45 -15.19 -7.43
N SER A 432 4.25 -15.77 -7.30
CA SER A 432 3.01 -15.15 -7.80
C SER A 432 2.70 -13.84 -7.06
N GLU A 433 2.87 -13.82 -5.73
CA GLU A 433 2.68 -12.62 -4.92
C GLU A 433 3.79 -11.60 -5.20
N LEU A 434 5.02 -12.08 -5.35
CA LEU A 434 6.16 -11.23 -5.69
C LEU A 434 5.92 -10.49 -7.02
N TYR A 435 5.41 -11.19 -8.03
CA TYR A 435 5.03 -10.61 -9.32
C TYR A 435 3.87 -9.61 -9.22
N GLU A 436 2.86 -9.90 -8.42
CA GLU A 436 1.74 -8.98 -8.15
C GLU A 436 2.23 -7.68 -7.48
N TYR A 437 3.06 -7.80 -6.44
CA TYR A 437 3.64 -6.65 -5.76
C TYR A 437 4.54 -5.83 -6.68
N TRP A 438 5.36 -6.51 -7.48
CA TRP A 438 6.20 -5.83 -8.46
C TRP A 438 5.37 -5.06 -9.48
N CYS A 439 4.30 -5.65 -10.03
CA CYS A 439 3.42 -4.96 -10.96
C CYS A 439 2.89 -3.64 -10.34
N PHE A 440 2.39 -3.70 -9.11
CA PHE A 440 1.90 -2.52 -8.40
C PHE A 440 2.98 -1.45 -8.19
N LEU A 441 4.15 -1.85 -7.67
CA LEU A 441 5.26 -0.95 -7.38
C LEU A 441 5.84 -0.35 -8.66
N LYS A 442 5.87 -1.11 -9.76
CA LYS A 442 6.34 -0.65 -11.06
C LYS A 442 5.38 0.34 -11.70
N LEU A 443 4.06 0.11 -11.61
CA LEU A 443 3.06 1.09 -12.03
C LEU A 443 3.21 2.41 -11.25
N ASN A 444 3.44 2.33 -9.93
CA ASN A 444 3.75 3.49 -9.11
C ASN A 444 5.03 4.21 -9.58
N GLU A 445 6.10 3.46 -9.83
CA GLU A 445 7.35 4.03 -10.33
C GLU A 445 7.13 4.78 -11.65
N LEU A 446 6.47 4.15 -12.64
CA LEU A 446 6.18 4.75 -13.94
C LEU A 446 5.35 6.04 -13.83
N LEU A 447 4.33 6.05 -12.97
CA LEU A 447 3.52 7.24 -12.71
C LEU A 447 4.32 8.34 -11.99
N SER A 448 5.13 7.98 -11.00
CA SER A 448 5.92 8.93 -10.20
C SER A 448 6.99 9.67 -11.00
N ARG A 449 7.50 9.07 -12.10
CA ARG A 449 8.46 9.72 -13.00
C ARG A 449 7.85 10.92 -13.75
N LYS A 450 6.55 10.87 -14.03
CA LYS A 450 5.85 11.87 -14.87
C LYS A 450 4.92 12.79 -14.08
N TYR A 451 4.41 12.34 -12.93
CA TYR A 451 3.39 13.03 -12.15
C TYR A 451 3.83 13.25 -10.70
N GLN A 452 3.36 14.35 -10.11
CA GLN A 452 3.74 14.70 -8.75
C GLN A 452 2.93 13.87 -7.74
N LEU A 453 3.63 13.10 -6.91
CA LEU A 453 3.02 12.32 -5.84
C LEU A 453 2.56 13.26 -4.69
N VAL A 454 1.26 13.31 -4.44
CA VAL A 454 0.65 14.14 -3.39
C VAL A 454 0.46 13.36 -2.10
N ARG A 455 -0.04 12.12 -2.21
CA ARG A 455 -0.32 11.28 -1.05
C ARG A 455 0.07 9.84 -1.30
N GLN A 456 0.64 9.22 -0.28
CA GLN A 456 1.03 7.82 -0.30
C GLN A 456 0.65 7.19 1.03
N ASN A 457 -0.29 6.24 0.99
CA ASN A 457 -0.77 5.49 2.17
C ASN A 457 -0.55 3.99 1.97
N VAL A 458 0.64 3.61 1.52
CA VAL A 458 0.93 2.25 1.02
C VAL A 458 1.41 1.33 2.15
N ILE A 459 2.03 1.90 3.19
CA ILE A 459 2.53 1.15 4.35
C ILE A 459 1.71 1.50 5.59
N ARG A 460 1.22 0.47 6.30
CA ARG A 460 0.62 0.61 7.63
C ARG A 460 1.32 -0.27 8.67
N LEU A 461 1.37 0.23 9.91
CA LEU A 461 1.92 -0.47 11.07
C LEU A 461 0.81 -1.29 11.75
N ASN A 462 1.00 -2.60 11.89
CA ASN A 462 0.16 -3.41 12.78
C ASN A 462 0.51 -3.12 14.26
N HIS A 463 -0.52 -3.01 15.11
CA HIS A 463 -0.40 -2.66 16.53
C HIS A 463 0.33 -3.70 17.41
N SER A 464 0.65 -4.89 16.87
CA SER A 464 1.50 -5.91 17.51
C SER A 464 3.00 -5.66 17.30
N GLY A 465 3.36 -4.65 16.50
CA GLY A 465 4.74 -4.32 16.17
C GLY A 465 5.38 -5.30 15.19
N LEU A 466 6.17 -4.76 14.26
CA LEU A 466 7.05 -5.49 13.35
C LEU A 466 6.42 -6.18 12.13
N PHE A 467 5.56 -5.53 11.37
CA PHE A 467 5.35 -5.96 9.97
C PHE A 467 5.14 -4.72 9.09
N VAL A 468 5.99 -4.55 8.07
CA VAL A 468 5.66 -3.75 6.89
C VAL A 468 5.16 -4.75 5.86
N THR A 469 3.85 -4.93 5.86
CA THR A 469 3.15 -5.68 4.82
C THR A 469 2.32 -4.69 4.03
N LEU A 470 2.37 -4.79 2.70
CA LEU A 470 1.31 -4.25 1.85
C LEU A 470 0.03 -5.01 2.23
N ASP A 471 -0.80 -4.40 3.07
CA ASP A 471 -2.00 -5.07 3.57
C ASP A 471 -3.00 -5.26 2.41
N ARG A 472 -3.23 -6.53 2.04
CA ARG A 472 -4.21 -6.98 1.04
C ARG A 472 -5.67 -6.66 1.44
N GLY A 473 -5.90 -6.10 2.63
CA GLY A 473 -7.25 -5.87 3.18
C GLY A 473 -7.77 -4.43 3.22
N GLN A 474 -6.93 -3.38 3.05
CA GLN A 474 -7.36 -1.98 3.19
C GLN A 474 -6.65 -1.01 2.22
N ARG A 475 -7.34 0.12 1.90
CA ARG A 475 -7.05 1.18 0.89
C ARG A 475 -5.60 1.69 0.83
N SER A 476 -4.68 0.85 0.34
CA SER A 476 -3.36 1.30 -0.12
C SER A 476 -3.59 2.08 -1.40
N ARG A 477 -3.47 3.41 -1.30
CA ARG A 477 -3.68 4.31 -2.43
C ARG A 477 -2.54 5.32 -2.58
N MET A 478 -2.20 5.61 -3.81
CA MET A 478 -1.26 6.64 -4.21
C MET A 478 -2.01 7.67 -5.02
N GLU A 479 -1.92 8.94 -4.61
CA GLU A 479 -2.56 10.06 -5.27
C GLU A 479 -1.50 10.90 -5.97
N TYR A 480 -1.70 11.13 -7.26
CA TYR A 480 -0.83 11.92 -8.12
C TYR A 480 -1.62 13.10 -8.69
N VAL A 481 -0.91 14.18 -9.00
CA VAL A 481 -1.46 15.33 -9.73
C VAL A 481 -0.62 15.59 -10.97
N ASN A 482 -1.30 15.84 -12.08
CA ASN A 482 -0.67 16.37 -13.28
C ASN A 482 -0.37 17.86 -13.07
N PRO A 483 0.90 18.30 -13.07
CA PRO A 483 1.23 19.70 -12.87
C PRO A 483 0.75 20.62 -14.00
N ARG A 484 0.48 20.08 -15.20
CA ARG A 484 0.02 20.88 -16.36
C ARG A 484 -1.50 21.01 -16.43
N SER A 485 -2.23 19.91 -16.23
CA SER A 485 -3.70 19.89 -16.35
C SER A 485 -4.45 20.03 -15.03
N GLY A 486 -3.78 19.84 -13.89
CA GLY A 486 -4.42 19.79 -12.57
C GLY A 486 -5.25 18.52 -12.32
N GLU A 487 -5.25 17.56 -13.24
CA GLU A 487 -5.97 16.28 -13.09
C GLU A 487 -5.37 15.42 -11.97
N THR A 488 -6.23 14.74 -11.21
CA THR A 488 -5.82 13.85 -10.11
C THR A 488 -5.94 12.38 -10.52
N PHE A 489 -4.90 11.61 -10.22
CA PHE A 489 -4.84 10.17 -10.47
C PHE A 489 -4.72 9.43 -9.14
N VAL A 490 -5.47 8.34 -8.99
CA VAL A 490 -5.43 7.51 -7.78
C VAL A 490 -5.19 6.07 -8.17
N LEU A 491 -4.02 5.53 -7.83
CA LEU A 491 -3.71 4.12 -7.98
C LEU A 491 -4.06 3.39 -6.68
N TYR A 492 -4.95 2.40 -6.77
CA TYR A 492 -5.37 1.54 -5.67
C TYR A 492 -4.75 0.15 -5.78
N TYR A 493 -4.35 -0.40 -4.64
CA TYR A 493 -3.90 -1.79 -4.49
C TYR A 493 -4.91 -2.58 -3.66
N ASN A 494 -5.34 -3.74 -4.19
CA ASN A 494 -6.30 -4.68 -3.61
C ASN A 494 -7.57 -4.00 -3.04
N SER A 495 -8.01 -2.94 -3.72
CA SER A 495 -9.17 -2.14 -3.34
C SER A 495 -9.78 -1.50 -4.58
N ALA A 496 -11.11 -1.47 -4.63
CA ALA A 496 -11.84 -0.58 -5.50
C ALA A 496 -12.12 0.76 -4.76
N PRO A 497 -12.51 1.84 -5.48
CA PRO A 497 -13.04 3.05 -4.85
C PRO A 497 -14.18 2.71 -3.89
N ASP A 498 -14.32 3.48 -2.81
CA ASP A 498 -15.32 3.27 -1.76
C ASP A 498 -16.74 3.45 -2.33
N ARG A 499 -17.34 2.37 -2.82
CA ARG A 499 -18.65 2.40 -3.48
C ARG A 499 -19.62 1.56 -2.64
N GLN A 500 -20.49 2.25 -1.91
CA GLN A 500 -21.55 1.65 -1.11
C GLN A 500 -22.46 0.81 -2.02
N GLY A 501 -22.72 -0.44 -1.62
CA GLY A 501 -23.84 -1.24 -2.15
C GLY A 501 -23.71 -1.69 -3.61
N THR A 502 -22.70 -2.49 -3.95
CA THR A 502 -22.80 -3.31 -5.17
C THR A 502 -23.98 -4.29 -4.99
N PRO A 503 -24.94 -4.35 -5.94
CA PRO A 503 -26.11 -5.24 -5.82
C PRO A 503 -25.76 -6.73 -5.92
N THR A 504 -24.49 -7.06 -6.21
CA THR A 504 -23.97 -8.42 -6.40
C THR A 504 -22.76 -8.69 -5.48
N LEU A 505 -22.13 -9.86 -5.64
CA LEU A 505 -20.99 -10.29 -4.84
C LEU A 505 -19.82 -9.29 -4.88
N PRO A 506 -19.15 -9.00 -3.75
CA PRO A 506 -18.00 -8.11 -3.72
C PRO A 506 -16.86 -8.70 -4.56
N GLN A 507 -16.45 -7.98 -5.60
CA GLN A 507 -15.27 -8.30 -6.42
C GLN A 507 -14.08 -7.42 -5.97
N ARG A 508 -12.88 -7.99 -5.86
CA ARG A 508 -11.65 -7.26 -5.52
C ARG A 508 -10.59 -7.50 -6.61
N PRO A 509 -10.38 -6.56 -7.53
CA PRO A 509 -9.25 -6.61 -8.45
C PRO A 509 -7.91 -6.26 -7.77
N ASP A 510 -6.80 -6.74 -8.33
CA ASP A 510 -5.46 -6.59 -7.76
C ASP A 510 -4.99 -5.12 -7.78
N ASN A 511 -5.06 -4.45 -8.94
CA ASN A 511 -4.80 -3.02 -9.05
C ASN A 511 -5.95 -2.30 -9.77
N VAL A 512 -6.29 -1.10 -9.29
CA VAL A 512 -7.26 -0.21 -9.94
C VAL A 512 -6.64 1.16 -10.09
N LEU A 513 -6.49 1.63 -11.32
CA LEU A 513 -6.12 3.00 -11.61
C LEU A 513 -7.41 3.81 -11.81
N SER A 514 -7.66 4.78 -10.94
CA SER A 514 -8.77 5.72 -11.07
C SER A 514 -8.26 7.09 -11.51
N LEU A 515 -8.86 7.65 -12.54
CA LEU A 515 -8.57 8.98 -13.06
C LEU A 515 -9.79 9.88 -12.83
N ARG A 516 -9.60 10.98 -12.10
CA ARG A 516 -10.63 12.01 -11.97
C ARG A 516 -10.29 13.15 -12.93
N LYS A 517 -11.17 13.38 -13.89
CA LYS A 517 -11.06 14.43 -14.90
C LYS A 517 -12.23 15.41 -14.75
N VAL A 518 -11.96 16.70 -14.87
CA VAL A 518 -13.00 17.73 -14.88
C VAL A 518 -13.45 17.92 -16.33
N ASP A 519 -14.72 17.65 -16.61
CA ASP A 519 -15.36 17.83 -17.92
C ASP A 519 -16.51 18.83 -17.79
N ALA A 520 -16.35 20.02 -18.38
CA ALA A 520 -17.31 21.14 -18.32
C ALA A 520 -17.83 21.48 -16.91
N GLY A 521 -16.93 21.54 -15.94
CA GLY A 521 -17.27 21.85 -14.55
C GLY A 521 -17.82 20.68 -13.74
N GLN A 522 -18.01 19.50 -14.34
CA GLN A 522 -18.37 18.26 -13.64
C GLN A 522 -17.16 17.33 -13.52
N GLU A 523 -16.87 16.87 -12.30
CA GLU A 523 -15.86 15.85 -12.09
C GLU A 523 -16.40 14.47 -12.50
N LYS A 524 -15.72 13.81 -13.44
CA LYS A 524 -15.99 12.42 -13.82
C LYS A 524 -14.83 11.54 -13.39
N GLU A 525 -15.16 10.39 -12.80
CA GLU A 525 -14.20 9.39 -12.37
C GLU A 525 -14.19 8.19 -13.35
N TYR A 526 -13.01 7.89 -13.88
CA TYR A 526 -12.76 6.78 -14.80
C TYR A 526 -11.90 5.73 -14.11
N SER A 527 -12.38 4.51 -13.95
CA SER A 527 -11.61 3.44 -13.32
C SER A 527 -11.18 2.37 -14.34
N PHE A 528 -9.91 1.99 -14.28
CA PHE A 528 -9.27 0.95 -15.11
C PHE A 528 -8.66 -0.12 -14.20
N ILE A 529 -8.86 -1.38 -14.56
CA ILE A 529 -8.39 -2.52 -13.78
C ILE A 529 -7.10 -3.08 -14.39
N PHE A 530 -6.09 -3.28 -13.56
CA PHE A 530 -4.83 -3.93 -13.90
C PHE A 530 -4.63 -5.15 -13.00
N ASP A 531 -4.89 -6.32 -13.54
CA ASP A 531 -4.89 -7.57 -12.80
C ASP A 531 -3.60 -8.34 -13.11
N ALA A 532 -2.77 -8.57 -12.08
CA ALA A 532 -1.48 -9.21 -12.26
C ALA A 532 -1.66 -10.73 -12.17
N LYS A 533 -1.28 -11.44 -13.23
CA LYS A 533 -1.41 -12.89 -13.30
C LYS A 533 -0.09 -13.52 -13.71
N TYR A 534 0.51 -14.27 -12.77
CA TYR A 534 1.70 -15.10 -13.01
C TYR A 534 1.32 -16.40 -13.76
N LYS A 535 0.75 -16.24 -14.95
CA LYS A 535 0.29 -17.32 -15.83
C LYS A 535 0.58 -16.94 -17.28
N LEU A 536 1.06 -17.91 -18.06
CA LEU A 536 1.35 -17.74 -19.48
C LEU A 536 0.97 -19.02 -20.22
N ASN A 537 0.32 -18.89 -21.37
CA ASN A 537 0.10 -19.98 -22.31
C ASN A 537 1.19 -19.92 -23.39
N VAL A 538 2.01 -20.96 -23.47
CA VAL A 538 3.14 -21.02 -24.43
C VAL A 538 2.72 -21.41 -25.85
N ALA A 539 1.43 -21.64 -26.09
CA ALA A 539 0.88 -22.02 -27.39
C ALA A 539 1.57 -23.27 -27.98
N GLU A 540 1.58 -24.38 -27.22
CA GLU A 540 2.20 -25.65 -27.63
C GLU A 540 1.67 -26.15 -28.99
N GLU A 541 2.54 -26.82 -29.77
CA GLU A 541 2.18 -27.39 -31.07
C GLU A 541 1.05 -28.44 -30.92
N GLY A 542 -0.06 -28.23 -31.64
CA GLY A 542 -1.26 -29.07 -31.56
C GLY A 542 -2.28 -28.65 -30.50
N SER A 543 -2.02 -27.60 -29.71
CA SER A 543 -2.99 -27.06 -28.75
C SER A 543 -4.09 -26.23 -29.43
N ALA A 544 -5.29 -26.22 -28.83
CA ALA A 544 -6.41 -25.38 -29.28
C ALA A 544 -6.05 -23.88 -29.23
N TYR A 545 -5.25 -23.47 -28.24
CA TYR A 545 -4.79 -22.09 -28.10
C TYR A 545 -3.91 -21.66 -29.28
N ARG A 546 -2.96 -22.51 -29.71
CA ARG A 546 -2.12 -22.24 -30.88
C ARG A 546 -2.94 -22.14 -32.16
N ALA A 547 -3.97 -22.97 -32.32
CA ALA A 547 -4.87 -22.91 -33.48
C ALA A 547 -5.65 -21.58 -33.56
N SER A 548 -6.07 -21.04 -32.40
CA SER A 548 -6.84 -19.80 -32.33
C SER A 548 -5.98 -18.53 -32.42
N TYR A 549 -4.81 -18.50 -31.77
CA TYR A 549 -4.03 -17.26 -31.60
C TYR A 549 -2.62 -17.30 -32.19
N GLY A 550 -2.09 -18.49 -32.50
CA GLY A 550 -0.84 -18.63 -33.26
C GLY A 550 0.44 -18.22 -32.55
N GLN A 551 0.42 -17.67 -31.33
CA GLN A 551 1.61 -17.26 -30.58
C GLN A 551 1.33 -17.26 -29.06
N PRO A 552 2.37 -17.23 -28.18
CA PRO A 552 2.19 -17.23 -26.72
C PRO A 552 1.41 -16.02 -26.21
N GLY A 553 0.68 -16.18 -25.11
CA GLY A 553 -0.15 -15.11 -24.53
C GLY A 553 -0.84 -15.50 -23.21
N PRO A 554 -1.75 -14.65 -22.70
CA PRO A 554 -2.49 -14.89 -21.46
C PRO A 554 -3.43 -16.10 -21.57
N GLN A 555 -3.89 -16.63 -20.43
CA GLN A 555 -4.94 -17.65 -20.44
C GLN A 555 -6.30 -17.01 -20.77
N GLU A 556 -7.14 -17.72 -21.53
CA GLU A 556 -8.49 -17.24 -21.88
C GLU A 556 -9.37 -17.00 -20.64
N GLU A 557 -9.21 -17.83 -19.60
CA GLU A 557 -9.93 -17.70 -18.32
C GLU A 557 -9.62 -16.39 -17.59
N ASP A 558 -8.38 -15.91 -17.69
CA ASP A 558 -7.96 -14.65 -17.07
C ASP A 558 -8.59 -13.45 -17.82
N ILE A 559 -8.71 -13.52 -19.16
CA ILE A 559 -9.43 -12.52 -19.97
C ILE A 559 -10.94 -12.53 -19.65
N ASN A 560 -11.54 -13.71 -19.49
CA ASN A 560 -12.95 -13.85 -19.08
C ASN A 560 -13.20 -13.24 -17.69
N THR A 561 -12.23 -13.36 -16.78
CA THR A 561 -12.28 -12.71 -15.47
C THR A 561 -12.29 -11.17 -15.61
N MET A 562 -11.58 -10.61 -16.60
CA MET A 562 -11.61 -9.17 -16.88
C MET A 562 -12.97 -8.69 -17.37
N HIS A 563 -13.66 -9.46 -18.23
CA HIS A 563 -15.04 -9.18 -18.61
C HIS A 563 -15.97 -9.15 -17.38
N ARG A 564 -15.80 -10.12 -16.47
CA ARG A 564 -16.57 -10.16 -15.21
C ARG A 564 -16.31 -8.93 -14.36
N TYR A 565 -15.05 -8.52 -14.15
CA TYR A 565 -14.74 -7.35 -13.34
C TYR A 565 -15.26 -6.04 -13.93
N ARG A 566 -15.11 -5.85 -15.24
CA ARG A 566 -15.60 -4.67 -15.94
C ARG A 566 -17.13 -4.55 -15.83
N ASP A 567 -17.85 -5.65 -15.99
CA ASP A 567 -19.31 -5.63 -16.08
C ASP A 567 -20.00 -5.71 -14.70
N ALA A 568 -19.35 -6.30 -13.68
CA ALA A 568 -19.93 -6.50 -12.36
C ALA A 568 -19.77 -5.29 -11.41
N ILE A 569 -18.82 -4.38 -11.66
CA ILE A 569 -18.55 -3.24 -10.77
C ILE A 569 -19.35 -2.01 -11.22
N VAL A 570 -20.48 -1.80 -10.56
CA VAL A 570 -21.48 -0.78 -10.90
C VAL A 570 -21.62 0.25 -9.77
N HIS A 571 -21.85 1.52 -10.12
CA HIS A 571 -22.04 2.62 -9.18
C HIS A 571 -23.50 3.05 -9.14
N GLY A 572 -24.09 3.17 -7.94
CA GLY A 572 -25.44 3.71 -7.77
C GLY A 572 -25.41 5.24 -7.77
N VAL A 573 -26.10 5.88 -8.71
CA VAL A 573 -26.30 7.33 -8.78
C VAL A 573 -27.71 7.65 -8.26
N ASN A 574 -27.79 8.52 -7.26
CA ASN A 574 -29.05 9.05 -6.76
C ASN A 574 -29.49 10.24 -7.64
N GLU A 575 -30.73 10.24 -8.11
CA GLU A 575 -31.23 11.26 -9.05
C GLU A 575 -31.23 12.70 -8.49
N GLN A 576 -31.07 12.90 -7.18
CA GLN A 576 -30.98 14.23 -6.55
C GLN A 576 -29.62 14.92 -6.75
N ASP A 577 -28.52 14.20 -7.00
CA ASP A 577 -27.18 14.80 -7.19
C ASP A 577 -27.00 15.47 -8.57
N SER A 578 -27.98 15.33 -9.47
CA SER A 578 -28.01 16.02 -10.77
C SER A 578 -28.76 17.35 -10.77
N SER A 579 -29.33 17.75 -9.62
CA SER A 579 -30.04 19.02 -9.45
C SER A 579 -29.58 19.72 -8.17
N VAL A 580 -28.47 20.46 -8.23
CA VAL A 580 -28.16 21.45 -7.20
C VAL A 580 -27.79 22.77 -7.86
N PHE A 581 -28.78 23.65 -7.98
CA PHE A 581 -28.72 25.05 -7.53
C PHE A 581 -30.14 25.63 -7.54
N ASP A 582 -30.85 25.48 -6.41
CA ASP A 582 -31.97 26.33 -6.02
C ASP A 582 -31.60 26.99 -4.69
N PRO A 583 -31.37 28.32 -4.63
CA PRO A 583 -31.08 28.99 -3.37
C PRO A 583 -32.34 29.73 -2.88
N VAL A 584 -33.39 29.02 -2.43
CA VAL A 584 -34.45 29.66 -1.62
C VAL A 584 -35.07 28.66 -0.64
N THR A 585 -34.48 28.51 0.55
CA THR A 585 -35.19 28.47 1.85
C THR A 585 -34.16 28.31 2.97
N ALA A 586 -33.62 29.43 3.42
CA ALA A 586 -32.93 29.52 4.70
C ALA A 586 -33.68 30.53 5.57
N ILE A 587 -34.83 30.13 6.12
CA ILE A 587 -35.41 30.77 7.30
C ILE A 587 -36.05 29.66 8.15
N GLU A 588 -35.70 29.70 9.44
CA GLU A 588 -36.33 29.08 10.61
C GLU A 588 -35.79 27.75 11.19
N GLN A 589 -35.22 27.91 12.39
CA GLN A 589 -35.15 27.00 13.55
C GLN A 589 -34.06 25.91 13.49
N GLY A 590 -33.09 25.80 14.41
CA GLY A 590 -33.00 26.29 15.78
C GLY A 590 -33.05 25.11 16.77
N ALA A 591 -31.89 24.75 17.33
CA ALA A 591 -31.66 23.92 18.53
C ALA A 591 -31.94 22.39 18.46
N ALA A 592 -30.90 21.58 18.67
CA ALA A 592 -30.65 20.86 19.93
C ALA A 592 -29.67 19.69 19.70
N GLU A 593 -28.58 19.71 20.47
CA GLU A 593 -27.76 18.54 20.81
C GLU A 593 -28.62 17.51 21.55
N GLU A 594 -28.45 16.21 21.29
CA GLU A 594 -28.05 15.25 22.33
C GLU A 594 -27.87 13.82 21.79
N GLU A 595 -26.89 13.16 22.39
CA GLU A 595 -26.54 11.76 22.31
C GLU A 595 -27.73 10.83 22.62
N SER A 596 -27.78 9.63 22.03
CA SER A 596 -27.83 8.40 22.84
C SER A 596 -27.87 7.09 22.04
N LYS A 597 -26.91 6.23 22.39
CA LYS A 597 -27.07 4.82 22.77
C LYS A 597 -27.73 3.85 21.78
N THR A 598 -26.87 3.02 21.22
CA THR A 598 -27.14 1.60 20.94
C THR A 598 -27.86 0.89 22.09
N PRO A 599 -28.74 -0.08 21.79
CA PRO A 599 -28.60 -1.36 22.46
C PRO A 599 -28.74 -2.57 21.52
N PHE A 600 -27.74 -3.44 21.64
CA PHE A 600 -27.88 -4.90 21.83
C PHE A 600 -29.08 -5.60 21.19
N TYR A 601 -28.77 -6.33 20.11
CA TYR A 601 -29.54 -7.48 19.66
C TYR A 601 -29.35 -8.66 20.64
N ASN A 602 -30.44 -9.25 21.12
CA ASN A 602 -30.42 -10.61 21.65
C ASN A 602 -31.43 -11.45 20.87
N LYS A 603 -30.95 -12.56 20.32
CA LYS A 603 -31.74 -13.59 19.66
C LYS A 603 -32.58 -14.31 20.71
N ASP A 604 -33.83 -14.62 20.40
CA ASP A 604 -34.40 -15.94 20.70
C ASP A 604 -35.78 -16.14 20.07
N LYS A 605 -35.95 -17.36 19.55
CA LYS A 605 -37.20 -18.11 19.30
C LYS A 605 -38.06 -17.77 18.08
N ALA A 606 -37.87 -18.62 17.08
CA ALA A 606 -38.90 -19.03 16.13
C ALA A 606 -39.90 -19.99 16.81
N GLU A 607 -41.19 -19.86 16.50
CA GLU A 607 -42.10 -20.98 16.19
C GLU A 607 -43.50 -20.50 15.74
N HIS A 608 -44.01 -21.21 14.74
CA HIS A 608 -45.42 -21.47 14.40
C HIS A 608 -46.28 -20.46 13.59
N ASP A 609 -46.36 -20.83 12.30
CA ASP A 609 -47.56 -21.28 11.56
C ASP A 609 -48.37 -20.27 10.72
N PRO A 610 -48.76 -20.66 9.48
CA PRO A 610 -49.26 -19.78 8.43
C PRO A 610 -50.80 -19.78 8.36
N GLY A 611 -51.40 -18.66 7.95
CA GLY A 611 -52.83 -18.64 7.70
C GLY A 611 -53.38 -17.30 7.20
N ALA A 612 -53.71 -17.31 5.90
CA ALA A 612 -54.80 -16.56 5.27
C ALA A 612 -54.69 -15.02 5.11
N ALA A 613 -54.31 -14.65 3.88
CA ALA A 613 -55.12 -13.90 2.92
C ALA A 613 -55.67 -12.49 3.27
N THR A 614 -55.15 -11.55 2.45
CA THR A 614 -55.84 -10.43 1.78
C THR A 614 -56.32 -9.24 2.60
N ALA A 615 -55.58 -8.13 2.50
CA ALA A 615 -56.14 -6.83 2.14
C ALA A 615 -55.03 -5.93 1.58
N ASP A 616 -55.20 -5.51 0.33
CA ASP A 616 -54.47 -4.40 -0.30
C ASP A 616 -54.52 -3.16 0.60
N LEU A 617 -53.35 -2.69 1.02
CA LEU A 617 -53.11 -1.29 1.32
C LEU A 617 -51.91 -0.88 0.47
N GLY A 618 -52.19 -0.10 -0.57
CA GLY A 618 -51.18 0.45 -1.46
C GLY A 618 -50.21 1.32 -0.66
N GLU A 619 -48.97 0.86 -0.55
CA GLU A 619 -47.85 1.70 -0.21
C GLU A 619 -47.33 2.34 -1.51
N ASP A 620 -47.83 3.54 -1.79
CA ASP A 620 -47.08 4.56 -2.56
C ASP A 620 -45.81 4.90 -1.76
N THR A 621 -44.84 3.98 -1.75
CA THR A 621 -43.47 4.28 -1.37
C THR A 621 -42.82 4.86 -2.62
N ILE A 622 -42.46 6.14 -2.51
CA ILE A 622 -41.58 6.83 -3.45
C ILE A 622 -40.33 5.97 -3.60
N SER A 623 -40.31 5.17 -4.66
CA SER A 623 -39.17 4.34 -5.02
C SER A 623 -38.12 5.29 -5.58
N LEU A 624 -37.17 5.69 -4.73
CA LEU A 624 -35.90 6.28 -5.15
C LEU A 624 -35.31 5.36 -6.21
N ARG A 625 -35.45 5.72 -7.49
CA ARG A 625 -34.85 5.00 -8.61
C ARG A 625 -33.34 5.26 -8.56
N ILE A 626 -32.63 4.42 -7.85
CA ILE A 626 -31.16 4.37 -7.93
C ILE A 626 -30.81 3.89 -9.34
N ARG A 627 -30.22 4.77 -10.14
CA ARG A 627 -29.69 4.39 -11.46
C ARG A 627 -28.30 3.83 -11.28
N TYR A 628 -28.06 2.64 -11.80
CA TYR A 628 -26.77 1.98 -11.72
C TYR A 628 -26.00 2.24 -13.02
N GLU A 629 -24.85 2.91 -12.92
CA GLU A 629 -23.97 3.21 -14.05
C GLU A 629 -22.69 2.37 -13.97
N ARG A 630 -22.22 1.88 -15.12
CA ARG A 630 -20.97 1.14 -15.21
C ARG A 630 -19.82 2.07 -14.86
N SER A 631 -19.01 1.64 -13.91
CA SER A 631 -17.95 2.48 -13.35
C SER A 631 -16.55 2.10 -13.81
N MET A 632 -16.41 0.93 -14.44
CA MET A 632 -15.15 0.40 -14.98
C MET A 632 -15.13 0.54 -16.51
N TYR A 633 -14.14 1.27 -17.00
CA TYR A 633 -13.99 1.60 -18.43
C TYR A 633 -13.11 0.60 -19.17
N GLY A 634 -12.19 -0.05 -18.46
CA GLY A 634 -11.32 -1.06 -19.02
C GLY A 634 -10.76 -2.03 -17.97
N ALA A 635 -10.37 -3.21 -18.43
CA ALA A 635 -9.80 -4.25 -17.59
C ALA A 635 -8.72 -5.02 -18.34
N TYR A 636 -7.52 -5.07 -17.78
CA TYR A 636 -6.31 -5.54 -18.44
C TYR A 636 -5.58 -6.55 -17.57
N VAL A 637 -5.13 -7.65 -18.18
CA VAL A 637 -4.25 -8.63 -17.53
C VAL A 637 -2.79 -8.26 -17.75
N LEU A 638 -2.00 -8.18 -16.69
CA LEU A 638 -0.54 -8.06 -16.74
C LEU A 638 0.09 -9.44 -16.56
N PHE A 639 0.87 -9.91 -17.52
CA PHE A 639 1.41 -11.28 -17.52
C PHE A 639 2.91 -11.34 -17.92
N PRO A 640 3.66 -12.35 -17.44
CA PRO A 640 5.11 -12.42 -17.61
C PRO A 640 5.48 -12.89 -19.03
N TYR A 641 5.75 -11.97 -19.95
CA TYR A 641 6.25 -12.27 -21.30
C TYR A 641 7.26 -11.23 -21.77
N GLY A 642 8.41 -11.68 -22.28
CA GLY A 642 9.54 -10.78 -22.59
C GLY A 642 9.52 -10.18 -24.01
N ASN A 643 8.89 -10.84 -24.98
CA ASN A 643 8.96 -10.41 -26.39
C ASN A 643 7.81 -9.47 -26.77
N GLU A 644 7.96 -8.18 -26.45
CA GLU A 644 6.94 -7.16 -26.73
C GLU A 644 6.64 -7.00 -28.23
N GLU A 645 7.65 -7.10 -29.10
CA GLU A 645 7.48 -6.89 -30.55
C GLU A 645 6.57 -7.94 -31.18
N GLU A 646 6.78 -9.21 -30.84
CA GLU A 646 5.92 -10.30 -31.29
C GLU A 646 4.51 -10.16 -30.72
N TYR A 647 4.39 -9.75 -29.46
CA TYR A 647 3.10 -9.63 -28.79
C TYR A 647 2.25 -8.46 -29.32
N ARG A 648 2.84 -7.40 -29.91
CA ARG A 648 2.09 -6.31 -30.58
C ARG A 648 1.11 -6.82 -31.65
N GLN A 649 1.37 -7.98 -32.24
CA GLN A 649 0.51 -8.58 -33.25
C GLN A 649 -0.62 -9.46 -32.67
N HIS A 650 -0.58 -9.77 -31.37
CA HIS A 650 -1.52 -10.67 -30.69
C HIS A 650 -2.97 -10.15 -30.73
N HIS A 651 -3.92 -11.09 -30.78
CA HIS A 651 -5.36 -10.79 -30.71
C HIS A 651 -5.72 -9.96 -29.47
N PHE A 652 -5.32 -10.43 -28.28
CA PHE A 652 -5.56 -9.76 -27.00
C PHE A 652 -4.83 -8.43 -26.79
N TYR A 653 -3.78 -8.11 -27.57
CA TYR A 653 -3.21 -6.77 -27.59
C TYR A 653 -4.09 -5.83 -28.41
N LYS A 654 -4.53 -6.29 -29.60
CA LYS A 654 -5.44 -5.53 -30.47
C LYS A 654 -6.82 -5.30 -29.82
N SER A 655 -7.28 -6.20 -28.96
CA SER A 655 -8.55 -6.04 -28.25
C SER A 655 -8.53 -4.91 -27.22
N VAL A 656 -7.37 -4.58 -26.63
CA VAL A 656 -7.20 -3.44 -25.71
C VAL A 656 -7.70 -2.15 -26.37
N ARG A 657 -7.30 -1.90 -27.62
CA ARG A 657 -7.73 -0.70 -28.37
C ARG A 657 -9.17 -0.75 -28.87
N ARG A 658 -9.76 -1.94 -29.03
CA ARG A 658 -11.10 -2.11 -29.60
C ARG A 658 -12.21 -2.09 -28.57
N ILE A 659 -11.99 -2.69 -27.39
CA ILE A 659 -13.03 -2.94 -26.39
C ILE A 659 -12.58 -2.66 -24.94
N ASN A 660 -11.41 -2.04 -24.74
CA ASN A 660 -10.79 -1.80 -23.44
C ASN A 660 -10.67 -3.05 -22.55
N VAL A 661 -10.60 -4.24 -23.16
CA VAL A 661 -10.34 -5.52 -22.47
C VAL A 661 -9.27 -6.27 -23.23
N GLY A 662 -8.25 -6.74 -22.53
CA GLY A 662 -7.15 -7.47 -23.13
C GLY A 662 -6.03 -7.77 -22.14
N ALA A 663 -4.83 -7.95 -22.65
CA ALA A 663 -3.66 -8.23 -21.83
C ALA A 663 -2.41 -7.55 -22.37
N LEU A 664 -1.52 -7.18 -21.45
CA LEU A 664 -0.26 -6.51 -21.72
C LEU A 664 0.89 -7.31 -21.07
N PRO A 665 1.98 -7.57 -21.80
CA PRO A 665 3.16 -8.19 -21.23
C PRO A 665 3.82 -7.20 -20.28
N PHE A 666 4.29 -7.68 -19.12
CA PHE A 666 4.92 -6.80 -18.14
C PHE A 666 6.02 -7.52 -17.37
N LEU A 667 7.26 -7.11 -17.58
CA LEU A 667 8.46 -7.63 -16.91
C LEU A 667 9.48 -6.50 -16.70
N PRO A 668 10.46 -6.66 -15.80
CA PRO A 668 11.51 -5.63 -15.60
C PRO A 668 12.18 -5.17 -16.89
N ASN A 669 12.43 -6.11 -17.81
CA ASN A 669 13.06 -5.85 -19.11
C ASN A 669 12.08 -5.56 -20.25
N ALA A 670 10.75 -5.60 -19.99
CA ALA A 670 9.68 -5.41 -20.96
C ALA A 670 8.54 -4.58 -20.33
N THR A 671 8.75 -3.26 -20.28
CA THR A 671 7.79 -2.29 -19.71
C THR A 671 7.22 -1.30 -20.72
N THR A 672 7.75 -1.28 -21.94
CA THR A 672 7.47 -0.25 -22.96
C THR A 672 6.00 -0.22 -23.34
N LEU A 673 5.37 -1.39 -23.52
CA LEU A 673 3.97 -1.47 -23.93
C LEU A 673 3.02 -0.94 -22.85
N VAL A 674 3.32 -1.21 -21.57
CA VAL A 674 2.53 -0.70 -20.46
C VAL A 674 2.74 0.79 -20.29
N GLU A 675 3.97 1.30 -20.45
CA GLU A 675 4.25 2.73 -20.38
C GLU A 675 3.54 3.52 -21.49
N GLU A 676 3.67 3.07 -22.75
CA GLU A 676 2.94 3.66 -23.89
C GLU A 676 1.43 3.66 -23.65
N PHE A 677 0.91 2.58 -23.08
CA PHE A 677 -0.52 2.44 -22.78
C PHE A 677 -1.00 3.35 -21.64
N LEU A 678 -0.22 3.49 -20.56
CA LEU A 678 -0.54 4.41 -19.47
C LEU A 678 -0.53 5.87 -19.96
N ASP A 679 0.44 6.23 -20.80
CA ASP A 679 0.49 7.55 -21.42
C ASP A 679 -0.74 7.79 -22.30
N GLU A 680 -1.13 6.81 -23.12
CA GLU A 680 -2.34 6.86 -23.94
C GLU A 680 -3.60 7.06 -23.08
N LEU A 681 -3.78 6.26 -22.01
CA LEU A 681 -4.93 6.37 -21.11
C LEU A 681 -5.03 7.73 -20.41
N ILE A 682 -3.89 8.28 -19.99
CA ILE A 682 -3.87 9.56 -19.27
C ILE A 682 -4.11 10.71 -20.25
N GLN A 683 -3.48 10.69 -21.42
CA GLN A 683 -3.64 11.71 -22.47
C GLN A 683 -4.98 11.63 -23.19
N ASP A 684 -5.67 10.48 -23.16
CA ASP A 684 -6.94 10.31 -23.85
C ASP A 684 -8.07 11.16 -23.26
N SER A 685 -9.05 11.51 -24.10
CA SER A 685 -10.19 12.30 -23.66
C SER A 685 -11.20 11.46 -22.89
N PRO A 686 -11.90 12.08 -21.91
CA PRO A 686 -13.12 11.52 -21.30
C PRO A 686 -14.05 10.81 -22.30
N GLU A 687 -14.14 11.36 -23.51
CA GLU A 687 -15.01 10.90 -24.60
C GLU A 687 -14.37 9.78 -25.43
N LYS A 688 -13.07 9.83 -25.71
CA LYS A 688 -12.33 8.76 -26.40
C LYS A 688 -12.20 7.51 -25.53
N ALA A 689 -12.06 7.67 -24.22
CA ALA A 689 -12.15 6.58 -23.26
C ALA A 689 -13.57 5.95 -23.23
N TYR A 690 -14.61 6.77 -23.44
CA TYR A 690 -15.99 6.33 -23.55
C TYR A 690 -16.30 5.63 -24.90
N GLU A 691 -15.81 6.15 -26.03
CA GLU A 691 -15.93 5.55 -27.37
C GLU A 691 -15.33 4.13 -27.44
N ARG A 692 -14.25 3.89 -26.69
CA ARG A 692 -13.61 2.57 -26.57
C ARG A 692 -14.34 1.61 -25.64
N SER A 693 -15.29 2.10 -24.85
CA SER A 693 -16.10 1.27 -23.96
C SER A 693 -17.25 0.64 -24.75
N THR A 694 -17.45 -0.68 -24.62
CA THR A 694 -18.52 -1.38 -25.33
C THR A 694 -19.88 -0.94 -24.80
N THR A 695 -20.57 -0.06 -25.53
CA THR A 695 -21.95 0.33 -25.23
C THR A 695 -22.94 -0.73 -25.73
N PRO A 696 -24.08 -0.94 -25.06
CA PRO A 696 -25.17 -1.73 -25.61
C PRO A 696 -25.56 -1.27 -27.02
N ARG A 697 -25.88 -2.21 -27.90
CA ARG A 697 -26.32 -1.92 -29.27
C ARG A 697 -27.58 -1.03 -29.21
N GLY A 698 -27.53 0.16 -29.82
CA GLY A 698 -28.62 1.17 -29.78
C GLY A 698 -28.33 2.41 -28.90
N THR A 699 -27.22 2.44 -28.17
CA THR A 699 -26.82 3.63 -27.37
C THR A 699 -26.27 4.77 -28.24
N GLU A 700 -25.75 4.46 -29.43
CA GLU A 700 -25.30 5.44 -30.43
C GLU A 700 -26.45 6.36 -30.88
N GLU A 701 -27.66 5.83 -31.13
CA GLU A 701 -28.85 6.62 -31.47
C GLU A 701 -29.29 7.54 -30.30
N TYR A 702 -29.02 7.15 -29.05
CA TYR A 702 -29.38 7.95 -27.88
C TYR A 702 -28.41 9.14 -27.66
N TYR A 703 -27.11 8.96 -27.87
CA TYR A 703 -26.11 10.02 -27.70
C TYR A 703 -25.86 10.87 -28.96
N ALA A 704 -25.93 10.30 -30.16
CA ALA A 704 -25.90 11.06 -31.41
C ALA A 704 -27.02 12.12 -31.42
N ASN A 705 -28.18 11.78 -30.85
CA ASN A 705 -29.30 12.70 -30.69
C ASN A 705 -29.03 13.87 -29.72
N LYS A 706 -28.01 13.83 -28.83
CA LYS A 706 -27.65 14.94 -27.93
C LYS A 706 -26.55 15.87 -28.47
N LEU A 707 -25.70 15.38 -29.37
CA LEU A 707 -24.61 16.15 -29.99
C LEU A 707 -25.06 16.80 -31.32
N VAL A 708 -26.01 16.19 -32.02
CA VAL A 708 -26.50 16.67 -33.33
C VAL A 708 -27.74 17.57 -33.21
N THR A 709 -28.49 17.53 -32.11
CA THR A 709 -29.66 18.40 -31.93
C THR A 709 -29.22 19.85 -31.73
N ARG A 710 -29.53 20.69 -32.72
CA ARG A 710 -29.37 22.15 -32.66
C ARG A 710 -30.45 22.76 -31.77
N ASN A 711 -30.36 22.49 -30.47
CA ASN A 711 -31.35 22.91 -29.48
C ASN A 711 -31.19 24.37 -29.02
N MET A 712 -30.24 25.12 -29.60
CA MET A 712 -29.95 26.49 -29.21
C MET A 712 -29.83 27.41 -30.42
N ILE A 713 -30.37 28.63 -30.28
CA ILE A 713 -30.15 29.73 -31.23
C ILE A 713 -29.34 30.87 -30.63
N VAL A 714 -28.52 31.49 -31.45
CA VAL A 714 -27.83 32.74 -31.14
C VAL A 714 -28.28 33.79 -32.14
N GLY A 715 -28.94 34.82 -31.65
CA GLY A 715 -29.56 35.84 -32.48
C GLY A 715 -28.97 37.24 -32.26
N SER A 716 -28.86 38.00 -33.35
CA SER A 716 -28.27 39.34 -33.33
C SER A 716 -29.24 40.40 -32.80
N VAL A 717 -28.80 41.19 -31.82
CA VAL A 717 -29.59 42.30 -31.25
C VAL A 717 -29.28 43.64 -31.91
N ARG A 718 -30.30 44.50 -32.04
CA ARG A 718 -30.21 45.78 -32.76
C ARG A 718 -29.54 46.89 -31.96
N GLY A 719 -29.54 46.84 -30.63
CA GLY A 719 -28.96 47.88 -29.76
C GLY A 719 -29.19 47.60 -28.27
N PRO A 720 -28.60 48.38 -27.35
CA PRO A 720 -28.67 48.15 -25.91
C PRO A 720 -30.10 48.13 -25.35
N GLU A 721 -30.98 49.00 -25.85
CA GLU A 721 -32.40 49.06 -25.46
C GLU A 721 -33.12 47.70 -25.66
N GLN A 722 -32.77 46.96 -26.72
CA GLN A 722 -33.36 45.64 -26.97
C GLN A 722 -32.90 44.60 -25.94
N VAL A 723 -31.66 44.70 -25.45
CA VAL A 723 -31.13 43.82 -24.41
C VAL A 723 -31.83 44.13 -23.08
N GLU A 724 -31.94 45.40 -22.71
CA GLU A 724 -32.62 45.82 -21.48
C GLU A 724 -34.09 45.40 -21.46
N LEU A 725 -34.81 45.59 -22.57
CA LEU A 725 -36.21 45.18 -22.69
C LEU A 725 -36.36 43.66 -22.65
N ALA A 726 -35.45 42.91 -23.28
CA ALA A 726 -35.43 41.45 -23.24
C ALA A 726 -35.19 40.92 -21.82
N LEU A 727 -34.25 41.53 -21.08
CA LEU A 727 -33.94 41.19 -19.69
C LEU A 727 -35.13 41.50 -18.76
N THR A 728 -35.80 42.64 -18.97
CA THR A 728 -36.91 43.09 -18.12
C THR A 728 -38.19 42.27 -18.31
N HIS A 729 -38.54 41.96 -19.56
CA HIS A 729 -39.80 41.31 -19.90
C HIS A 729 -39.67 39.81 -20.23
N GLY A 730 -38.46 39.25 -20.17
CA GLY A 730 -38.23 37.81 -20.34
C GLY A 730 -38.61 37.27 -21.71
N PHE A 731 -38.25 37.98 -22.80
CA PHE A 731 -38.57 37.51 -24.15
C PHE A 731 -37.45 37.79 -25.15
N TYR A 732 -37.44 37.03 -26.25
CA TYR A 732 -36.60 37.29 -27.42
C TYR A 732 -37.46 37.20 -28.69
N HIS A 733 -37.19 38.05 -29.69
CA HIS A 733 -37.97 38.04 -30.93
C HIS A 733 -37.08 38.16 -32.16
N VAL A 734 -37.44 37.46 -33.23
CA VAL A 734 -36.68 37.45 -34.49
C VAL A 734 -37.63 37.27 -35.69
N PRO A 735 -37.35 37.89 -36.85
CA PRO A 735 -38.22 37.73 -38.03
C PRO A 735 -38.35 36.26 -38.46
N LEU A 736 -39.55 35.81 -38.79
CA LEU A 736 -39.80 34.43 -39.22
C LEU A 736 -38.98 34.04 -40.47
N LYS A 737 -38.73 35.02 -41.37
CA LYS A 737 -37.89 34.84 -42.58
C LYS A 737 -36.43 34.44 -42.29
N ASN A 738 -35.95 34.59 -41.05
CA ASN A 738 -34.61 34.18 -40.66
C ASN A 738 -34.54 32.67 -40.32
N PHE A 739 -35.69 32.00 -40.22
CA PHE A 739 -35.76 30.55 -40.07
C PHE A 739 -35.86 29.89 -41.45
N THR A 740 -34.96 28.94 -41.72
CA THR A 740 -34.96 28.18 -42.97
C THR A 740 -36.12 27.17 -43.04
N ASN A 741 -36.57 26.67 -41.88
CA ASN A 741 -37.72 25.76 -41.75
C ASN A 741 -38.42 25.98 -40.40
N SER A 742 -39.75 26.07 -40.39
CA SER A 742 -40.57 26.27 -39.20
C SER A 742 -40.51 25.10 -38.20
N GLN A 743 -40.20 23.88 -38.66
CA GLN A 743 -40.01 22.70 -37.79
C GLN A 743 -38.80 22.82 -36.86
N VAL A 744 -37.84 23.68 -37.17
CA VAL A 744 -36.65 23.87 -36.32
C VAL A 744 -37.02 24.59 -35.02
N ILE A 745 -38.05 25.46 -35.05
CA ILE A 745 -38.49 26.25 -33.90
C ILE A 745 -38.96 25.34 -32.76
N THR A 746 -39.59 24.21 -33.06
CA THR A 746 -40.08 23.25 -32.05
C THR A 746 -38.96 22.50 -31.33
N GLN A 747 -37.73 22.51 -31.85
CA GLN A 747 -36.58 21.81 -31.28
C GLN A 747 -35.70 22.73 -30.41
N LEU A 748 -36.04 24.02 -30.33
CA LEU A 748 -35.26 25.01 -29.59
C LEU A 748 -35.62 25.00 -28.11
N GLU A 749 -34.60 24.80 -27.28
CA GLU A 749 -34.70 24.84 -25.83
C GLU A 749 -34.04 26.09 -25.25
N TYR A 750 -33.08 26.69 -25.96
CA TYR A 750 -32.29 27.83 -25.49
C TYR A 750 -32.14 28.93 -26.53
N VAL A 751 -32.03 30.17 -26.05
CA VAL A 751 -31.72 31.35 -26.86
C VAL A 751 -30.60 32.18 -26.22
N ALA A 752 -29.69 32.71 -27.03
CA ALA A 752 -28.66 33.65 -26.60
C ALA A 752 -28.62 34.92 -27.47
N MET A 753 -28.18 36.02 -26.86
CA MET A 753 -28.14 37.34 -27.48
C MET A 753 -26.72 37.71 -27.92
N TYR A 754 -26.54 37.88 -29.23
CA TYR A 754 -25.28 38.33 -29.84
C TYR A 754 -25.23 39.85 -29.97
N GLN A 755 -24.22 40.45 -29.33
CA GLN A 755 -23.98 41.89 -29.26
C GLN A 755 -22.82 42.29 -30.19
N SER A 756 -23.14 42.95 -31.30
CA SER A 756 -22.15 43.26 -32.36
C SER A 756 -21.11 44.32 -31.98
N LYS A 757 -19.88 44.20 -32.49
CA LYS A 757 -18.78 45.17 -32.27
C LYS A 757 -19.16 46.61 -32.66
N ARG A 758 -19.87 46.80 -33.77
CA ARG A 758 -20.22 48.14 -34.29
C ARG A 758 -21.14 48.92 -33.35
N LYS A 759 -22.00 48.24 -32.61
CA LYS A 759 -23.04 48.88 -31.77
C LYS A 759 -22.75 48.80 -30.28
N PHE A 760 -22.07 47.75 -29.84
CA PHE A 760 -21.77 47.48 -28.43
C PHE A 760 -20.28 47.60 -28.10
N GLY A 761 -19.41 47.79 -29.10
CA GLY A 761 -17.97 47.98 -28.92
C GLY A 761 -17.60 49.17 -28.02
N PRO A 762 -18.20 50.36 -28.17
CA PRO A 762 -17.93 51.51 -27.28
C PRO A 762 -18.33 51.28 -25.82
N LEU A 763 -19.21 50.31 -25.56
CA LEU A 763 -19.73 49.96 -24.23
C LEU A 763 -18.95 48.80 -23.57
N GLY A 764 -17.97 48.22 -24.26
CA GLY A 764 -17.22 47.05 -23.77
C GLY A 764 -18.03 45.75 -23.70
N GLN A 765 -19.27 45.74 -24.21
CA GLN A 765 -20.21 44.61 -24.13
C GLN A 765 -20.31 43.82 -25.44
N ALA A 766 -19.30 43.88 -26.31
CA ALA A 766 -19.31 43.11 -27.54
C ALA A 766 -19.16 41.60 -27.25
N GLY A 767 -19.93 40.75 -27.93
CA GLY A 767 -19.91 39.29 -27.74
C GLY A 767 -21.26 38.70 -27.31
N ILE A 768 -21.24 37.50 -26.72
CA ILE A 768 -22.43 36.84 -26.17
C ILE A 768 -22.29 36.75 -24.65
N HIS A 769 -23.13 37.53 -23.96
CA HIS A 769 -23.13 37.66 -22.50
C HIS A 769 -24.31 36.94 -21.86
N TYR A 770 -25.46 36.95 -22.54
CA TYR A 770 -26.72 36.48 -21.98
C TYR A 770 -27.31 35.32 -22.77
N TYR A 771 -27.82 34.32 -22.07
CA TYR A 771 -28.61 33.22 -22.61
C TYR A 771 -29.76 32.87 -21.67
N GLY A 772 -30.78 32.17 -22.17
CA GLY A 772 -31.92 31.77 -21.36
C GLY A 772 -32.66 30.57 -21.95
N ARG A 773 -33.41 29.88 -21.09
CA ARG A 773 -34.24 28.72 -21.46
C ARG A 773 -35.57 29.19 -22.02
N ILE A 774 -35.98 28.63 -23.14
CA ILE A 774 -37.25 28.91 -23.81
C ILE A 774 -38.35 28.09 -23.14
N THR A 775 -39.42 28.75 -22.68
CA THR A 775 -40.60 28.09 -22.10
C THR A 775 -41.77 28.01 -23.06
N GLY A 776 -41.77 28.87 -24.08
CA GLY A 776 -42.79 28.88 -25.13
C GLY A 776 -42.38 29.76 -26.30
N TRP A 777 -43.08 29.60 -27.42
CA TRP A 777 -42.91 30.45 -28.59
C TRP A 777 -44.25 30.69 -29.28
N GLN A 778 -44.39 31.83 -29.93
CA GLN A 778 -45.57 32.21 -30.69
C GLN A 778 -45.17 32.92 -31.98
N ILE A 779 -45.86 32.65 -33.08
CA ILE A 779 -45.73 33.41 -34.33
C ILE A 779 -46.79 34.51 -34.31
N MET A 780 -46.36 35.76 -34.41
CA MET A 780 -47.24 36.93 -34.37
C MET A 780 -46.77 38.01 -35.35
N GLN A 781 -47.65 38.93 -35.70
CA GLN A 781 -47.26 40.07 -36.52
C GLN A 781 -46.45 41.05 -35.68
N ARG A 782 -45.55 41.82 -36.32
CA ARG A 782 -44.67 42.72 -35.57
C ARG A 782 -45.43 43.77 -34.77
N ARG A 783 -46.61 44.21 -35.24
CA ARG A 783 -47.50 45.14 -34.51
C ARG A 783 -48.05 44.58 -33.20
N ASP A 784 -48.12 43.26 -33.06
CA ASP A 784 -48.67 42.58 -31.88
C ASP A 784 -47.61 42.41 -30.77
N ILE A 785 -46.33 42.69 -31.07
CA ILE A 785 -45.24 42.71 -30.08
C ILE A 785 -45.24 44.09 -29.41
N THR A 786 -46.00 44.22 -28.33
CA THR A 786 -46.26 45.49 -27.63
C THR A 786 -45.07 46.02 -26.84
N GLU A 787 -44.08 45.17 -26.52
CA GLU A 787 -42.92 45.55 -25.71
C GLU A 787 -41.91 46.44 -26.44
N ILE A 788 -41.93 46.47 -27.78
CA ILE A 788 -40.99 47.26 -28.59
C ILE A 788 -41.77 47.98 -29.69
N PRO A 789 -41.71 49.33 -29.79
CA PRO A 789 -42.36 50.09 -30.85
C PRO A 789 -41.97 49.57 -32.24
N SER A 790 -42.94 49.38 -33.13
CA SER A 790 -42.71 48.96 -34.51
C SER A 790 -42.59 50.18 -35.45
N ASP A 791 -41.86 50.00 -36.56
CA ASP A 791 -41.90 50.96 -37.68
C ASP A 791 -43.04 50.55 -38.61
N GLU A 792 -43.82 51.50 -39.15
CA GLU A 792 -44.95 51.27 -40.08
C GLU A 792 -44.61 50.33 -41.25
N ARG A 793 -43.33 50.28 -41.68
CA ARG A 793 -42.84 49.40 -42.76
C ARG A 793 -42.74 47.91 -42.38
N ARG A 794 -42.79 47.57 -41.09
CA ARG A 794 -42.53 46.23 -40.56
C ARG A 794 -43.72 45.63 -39.82
N ASP A 795 -44.80 46.38 -39.65
CA ASP A 795 -45.99 45.99 -38.87
C ASP A 795 -46.60 44.67 -39.32
N ASP A 796 -46.68 44.45 -40.64
CA ASP A 796 -47.25 43.24 -41.23
C ASP A 796 -46.29 42.04 -41.29
N GLN A 797 -45.01 42.21 -40.91
CA GLN A 797 -44.03 41.12 -40.95
C GLN A 797 -44.26 40.13 -39.81
N LEU A 798 -44.18 38.84 -40.12
CA LEU A 798 -44.27 37.77 -39.13
C LEU A 798 -42.95 37.63 -38.35
N TYR A 799 -43.07 37.58 -37.03
CA TYR A 799 -41.97 37.35 -36.09
C TYR A 799 -42.28 36.14 -35.22
N VAL A 800 -41.21 35.46 -34.80
CA VAL A 800 -41.26 34.45 -33.74
C VAL A 800 -40.88 35.15 -32.45
N LYS A 801 -41.77 35.14 -31.46
CA LYS A 801 -41.53 35.61 -30.10
C LYS A 801 -41.32 34.40 -29.20
N PHE A 802 -40.15 34.30 -28.60
CA PHE A 802 -39.79 33.31 -27.59
C PHE A 802 -39.99 33.90 -26.21
N THR A 803 -40.70 33.17 -25.36
CA THR A 803 -40.78 33.44 -23.92
C THR A 803 -39.60 32.75 -23.25
N VAL A 804 -38.83 33.51 -22.48
CA VAL A 804 -37.62 33.05 -21.80
C VAL A 804 -37.89 33.03 -20.30
N GLU A 805 -37.65 31.89 -19.66
CA GLU A 805 -37.89 31.69 -18.22
C GLU A 805 -37.13 32.71 -17.37
N ARG A 806 -35.82 32.79 -17.61
CA ARG A 806 -34.89 33.70 -16.97
C ARG A 806 -33.66 33.86 -17.84
N TRP A 807 -33.18 35.10 -17.96
CA TRP A 807 -31.88 35.37 -18.57
C TRP A 807 -30.76 35.15 -17.55
N GLN A 808 -29.73 34.44 -17.99
CA GLN A 808 -28.52 34.13 -17.25
C GLN A 808 -27.34 34.84 -17.92
N GLU A 809 -26.50 35.48 -17.13
CA GLU A 809 -25.25 36.08 -17.56
C GLU A 809 -24.12 35.05 -17.44
N ARG A 810 -23.24 34.99 -18.44
CA ARG A 810 -22.06 34.11 -18.39
C ARG A 810 -20.94 34.77 -17.58
N ASN A 811 -20.25 33.95 -16.79
CA ASN A 811 -19.03 34.38 -16.08
C ASN A 811 -17.93 34.84 -17.06
N GLU A 812 -17.81 34.17 -18.21
CA GLU A 812 -16.93 34.55 -19.31
C GLU A 812 -17.75 34.71 -20.60
N PRO A 813 -17.76 35.91 -21.21
CA PRO A 813 -18.50 36.15 -22.44
C PRO A 813 -17.80 35.52 -23.64
N ILE A 814 -18.58 35.02 -24.60
CA ILE A 814 -18.02 34.56 -25.87
C ILE A 814 -17.58 35.78 -26.67
N THR A 815 -16.28 35.86 -26.97
CA THR A 815 -15.69 36.97 -27.71
C THR A 815 -15.88 36.81 -29.22
N LEU A 816 -15.74 37.91 -29.95
CA LEU A 816 -16.03 37.93 -31.39
C LEU A 816 -14.94 37.29 -32.25
N GLY A 817 -13.68 37.22 -31.79
CA GLY A 817 -12.56 36.66 -32.57
C GLY A 817 -12.30 37.32 -33.94
N GLY A 818 -12.94 38.46 -34.24
CA GLY A 818 -12.93 39.10 -35.57
C GLY A 818 -14.08 38.69 -36.51
N GLN A 819 -14.97 37.81 -36.08
CA GLN A 819 -16.14 37.34 -36.84
C GLN A 819 -17.46 37.87 -36.24
N GLY A 820 -18.55 37.78 -37.00
CA GLY A 820 -19.88 38.19 -36.55
C GLY A 820 -21.01 37.24 -36.91
N ILE A 821 -22.23 37.51 -36.42
CA ILE A 821 -23.45 36.83 -36.85
C ILE A 821 -24.27 37.81 -37.71
N TYR A 822 -24.64 37.39 -38.92
CA TYR A 822 -25.39 38.19 -39.88
C TYR A 822 -26.90 38.19 -39.57
N THR A 823 -27.51 37.02 -39.34
CA THR A 823 -28.94 36.87 -39.05
C THR A 823 -29.21 36.03 -37.80
N LEU A 824 -28.96 34.72 -37.86
CA LEU A 824 -29.29 33.77 -36.79
C LEU A 824 -28.37 32.54 -36.92
N LEU A 825 -27.67 32.20 -35.84
CA LEU A 825 -26.82 31.02 -35.77
C LEU A 825 -27.53 29.91 -34.99
N TYR A 826 -27.54 28.71 -35.54
CA TYR A 826 -27.98 27.51 -34.84
C TYR A 826 -26.77 26.78 -34.27
N THR A 827 -26.83 26.41 -32.99
CA THR A 827 -25.77 25.67 -32.31
C THR A 827 -26.39 24.73 -31.28
N SER A 828 -25.58 23.95 -30.58
CA SER A 828 -26.01 23.15 -29.45
C SER A 828 -25.61 23.83 -28.15
N LYS A 829 -26.42 23.66 -27.10
CA LYS A 829 -26.07 24.12 -25.75
C LYS A 829 -24.72 23.56 -25.29
N TYR A 830 -24.38 22.34 -25.73
CA TYR A 830 -23.10 21.68 -25.43
C TYR A 830 -21.88 22.46 -25.94
N ILE A 831 -21.91 22.94 -27.19
CA ILE A 831 -20.82 23.74 -27.78
C ILE A 831 -20.82 25.13 -27.15
N PHE A 832 -22.00 25.72 -26.98
CA PHE A 832 -22.13 27.05 -26.39
C PHE A 832 -21.45 27.17 -25.02
N ASP A 833 -21.69 26.22 -24.11
CA ASP A 833 -21.11 26.24 -22.76
C ASP A 833 -19.60 26.16 -22.72
N ARG A 834 -18.99 25.65 -23.81
CA ARG A 834 -17.55 25.44 -23.92
C ARG A 834 -16.88 26.50 -24.81
N ALA A 835 -17.61 27.32 -25.53
CA ALA A 835 -17.03 28.26 -26.49
C ALA A 835 -16.45 29.51 -25.80
N HIS A 836 -15.25 29.93 -26.20
CA HIS A 836 -14.63 31.21 -25.84
C HIS A 836 -14.67 32.23 -26.99
N GLU A 837 -14.67 31.74 -28.24
CA GLU A 837 -14.80 32.56 -29.43
C GLU A 837 -16.02 32.18 -30.27
N LEU A 838 -16.54 33.15 -31.01
CA LEU A 838 -17.73 32.99 -31.84
C LEU A 838 -17.57 31.91 -32.94
N ALA A 839 -16.36 31.77 -33.48
CA ALA A 839 -16.03 30.81 -34.53
C ALA A 839 -16.27 29.35 -34.09
N GLU A 840 -16.08 29.05 -32.81
CA GLU A 840 -16.21 27.70 -32.24
C GLU A 840 -17.66 27.22 -32.23
N LEU A 841 -18.64 28.13 -32.24
CA LEU A 841 -20.06 27.80 -32.25
C LEU A 841 -20.51 27.11 -33.55
N ARG A 842 -19.66 27.14 -34.59
CA ARG A 842 -19.94 26.63 -35.95
C ARG A 842 -19.33 25.25 -36.23
N LEU A 843 -18.71 24.62 -35.23
CA LEU A 843 -18.17 23.27 -35.30
C LEU A 843 -19.32 22.25 -35.45
N GLU A 844 -19.66 21.92 -36.70
CA GLU A 844 -20.82 21.08 -37.03
C GLU A 844 -20.45 19.62 -37.37
N SER A 845 -19.22 19.34 -37.81
CA SER A 845 -18.79 17.98 -38.13
C SER A 845 -18.14 17.29 -36.93
N GLU A 846 -18.31 15.97 -36.83
CA GLU A 846 -17.64 15.17 -35.79
C GLU A 846 -16.10 15.30 -35.88
N GLU A 847 -15.56 15.47 -37.08
CA GLU A 847 -14.13 15.58 -37.30
C GLU A 847 -13.56 16.94 -36.84
N ASP A 848 -14.26 18.04 -37.12
CA ASP A 848 -13.88 19.38 -36.65
C ASP A 848 -13.97 19.46 -35.11
N LEU A 849 -15.01 18.86 -34.53
CA LEU A 849 -15.17 18.74 -33.08
C LEU A 849 -14.02 17.94 -32.46
N ARG A 850 -13.61 16.83 -33.09
CA ARG A 850 -12.48 16.00 -32.61
C ARG A 850 -11.17 16.79 -32.65
N GLN A 851 -10.85 17.46 -33.76
CA GLN A 851 -9.60 18.23 -33.89
C GLN A 851 -9.54 19.40 -32.90
N TRP A 852 -10.65 20.12 -32.73
CA TRP A 852 -10.75 21.20 -31.75
C TRP A 852 -10.54 20.71 -30.32
N ARG A 853 -11.10 19.53 -29.97
CA ARG A 853 -10.92 18.92 -28.64
C ARG A 853 -9.48 18.49 -28.35
N GLU A 854 -8.79 17.92 -29.33
CA GLU A 854 -7.39 17.48 -29.16
C GLU A 854 -6.47 18.67 -28.94
N LYS A 855 -6.62 19.72 -29.75
CA LYS A 855 -5.79 20.93 -29.70
C LYS A 855 -6.04 21.76 -28.44
N ARG A 856 -7.27 21.76 -27.91
CA ARG A 856 -7.61 22.52 -26.68
C ARG A 856 -6.91 22.04 -25.41
N ARG A 857 -6.36 20.82 -25.41
CA ARG A 857 -5.55 20.31 -24.30
C ARG A 857 -4.14 20.88 -24.28
N GLN A 858 -3.68 21.38 -25.42
CA GLN A 858 -2.35 21.94 -25.60
C GLN A 858 -2.34 23.45 -25.35
N GLY A 859 -3.49 24.13 -25.43
CA GLY A 859 -3.63 25.56 -25.17
C GLY A 859 -4.96 26.13 -25.68
N GLN A 860 -5.05 27.46 -25.76
CA GLN A 860 -6.20 28.17 -26.32
C GLN A 860 -6.27 27.91 -27.83
N VAL A 861 -7.46 27.62 -28.37
CA VAL A 861 -7.62 27.22 -29.77
C VAL A 861 -8.27 28.35 -30.56
N LYS A 862 -7.73 28.60 -31.74
CA LYS A 862 -8.29 29.51 -32.73
C LYS A 862 -8.94 28.72 -33.85
N VAL A 863 -10.19 29.05 -34.17
CA VAL A 863 -10.94 28.44 -35.26
C VAL A 863 -11.07 29.45 -36.40
N VAL A 864 -10.62 29.07 -37.60
CA VAL A 864 -10.73 29.90 -38.80
C VAL A 864 -11.83 29.35 -39.69
N LEU A 865 -12.79 30.21 -40.04
CA LEU A 865 -13.91 29.87 -40.93
C LEU A 865 -13.71 30.47 -42.32
N ASP A 866 -14.40 29.92 -43.31
CA ASP A 866 -14.39 30.39 -44.70
C ASP A 866 -15.17 31.70 -44.96
N ASN A 867 -15.80 32.26 -43.92
CA ASN A 867 -16.59 33.47 -44.00
C ASN A 867 -16.35 34.38 -42.78
N GLU A 868 -16.47 35.70 -42.98
CA GLU A 868 -16.44 36.71 -41.91
C GLU A 868 -17.66 36.58 -40.97
N TYR A 869 -18.77 36.04 -41.48
CA TYR A 869 -19.97 35.76 -40.70
C TYR A 869 -20.12 34.26 -40.39
N VAL A 870 -20.18 33.94 -39.11
CA VAL A 870 -20.20 32.56 -38.59
C VAL A 870 -21.42 31.78 -39.07
N ASP A 871 -22.58 32.43 -39.16
CA ASP A 871 -23.83 31.84 -39.63
C ASP A 871 -23.88 31.59 -41.15
N LEU A 872 -23.02 32.26 -41.93
CA LEU A 872 -22.90 32.09 -43.38
C LEU A 872 -21.71 31.20 -43.78
N ALA A 873 -20.85 30.83 -42.83
CA ALA A 873 -19.73 29.92 -43.06
C ALA A 873 -20.24 28.53 -43.45
N GLN A 874 -19.60 27.93 -44.46
CA GLN A 874 -19.93 26.57 -44.92
C GLN A 874 -18.92 25.54 -44.44
N ARG A 875 -17.67 25.94 -44.18
CA ARG A 875 -16.58 25.02 -43.78
C ARG A 875 -15.63 25.67 -42.79
N VAL A 876 -15.08 24.83 -41.91
CA VAL A 876 -13.95 25.17 -41.05
C VAL A 876 -12.67 25.02 -41.87
N ILE A 877 -11.83 26.06 -41.93
CA ILE A 877 -10.59 26.07 -42.71
C ILE A 877 -9.44 25.50 -41.88
N ASP A 878 -9.32 25.95 -40.64
CA ASP A 878 -8.25 25.53 -39.73
C ASP A 878 -8.73 25.62 -38.28
N VAL A 879 -8.15 24.75 -37.46
CA VAL A 879 -8.30 24.73 -36.02
C VAL A 879 -6.89 24.61 -35.47
N SER A 880 -6.32 25.66 -34.89
CA SER A 880 -4.92 25.68 -34.43
C SER A 880 -4.81 26.19 -32.99
N VAL A 881 -3.75 25.79 -32.28
CA VAL A 881 -3.46 26.30 -30.93
C VAL A 881 -2.80 27.66 -31.07
N GLU A 882 -3.27 28.67 -30.35
CA GLU A 882 -2.59 29.96 -30.28
C GLU A 882 -1.25 29.79 -29.54
N GLU A 883 -0.16 30.23 -30.16
CA GLU A 883 1.20 30.21 -29.60
C GLU A 883 1.37 31.17 -28.42
#